data_AF-A0A8H7CH74-F1
#
_entry.id   AF-A0A8H7CH74-F1
#
_cell.length_a   1.000
_cell.length_b   1.000
_cell.length_c   1.000
_cell.angle_alpha   90.00
_cell.angle_beta   90.00
_cell.angle_gamma   90.00
#
_symmetry.space_group_name_H-M   'P 1'
#
loop_
_entity.id
_entity.type
_entity.pdbx_description
1 polymer ?
#
loop_
_entity_poly.entity_id
_entity_poly.type
_entity_poly.pdbx_seq_one_letter_code
_entity_poly.pdbx_strand_id
1 'polypeptide(L)'
;MQLVIGSFALFSVAAVVYLYSASLDTTRASPQGCRMSYMYESYVPQSDLDVARTWLATRYSLWLYREVDEHGIRWEHQHVAKGVPVLFIPGSGGSKRQVRSIASSAVMQYWDAPSSVSPEFRLRSNLKPLDFFTMDFNEDLSGFHGPTLEAQTAYASRAIEYILSLYPRGTSIIVMGHSMGGIVATSLLPSPNISAVITMSTPHTLPPARFDARIDALYERNQLVLARDPTPILSLCGGATDMMIPSESCILPLPLGLRGRGSPYRRTIFTSGLEGAWTGVGHQVMVWCHQVRWRIARAALEFTSATSAAERATILDRWLRDGHILPHPLVLPEADAEPTGSRATLALGVDLILTKPHGAHTYILPIPTTKAKFVLLLSRGSIGPVGPQKASSLKVKVFESGGVGADGVRSALKPNILKPIPSPIPGAPFPIPTEGSDESEGIVLFEADVTLGESSNWIGVRVEGGEGAGWVTGGFVVDESFTNGVTTIQLLLGKVSVSMPSLGTRRASFEFPHLLSNALIVYRIIPHHRKLENSCAEPLLAPLLVHTPHPSQTHYFPLTHRVLLHTHAAGPHVRVEPTVPPGLRFTVYSSSGSVGCKSDLIGFDLGLDWHATLGRWASRYFAVLPSWAIGVVAVILFQVWGIGDNNVHVPTLEQSLVIFMGRPLRRLLLCSVLLSVVPLPEMFYLGNRGEPLFFAIAPLLLLISTGLVCVSVWGLQAGLCALGKLCRLSSRRRRTQSGVPRRTIISMCLIFLLVFSLVPWQVAFLGCWLKYLYNCASSKAHIIHVASIPNTMAGPLLRHEGDATEEEPPRLVRPPSYIANNHNHSMHLLLLTTWLLPLAAPVLIVWMRTLVVAGPTTPFEGDRSFLGVMPFLILVDFVPWTNGPLYEHTLSVRWCFACLAAASFLVGSRKVYFVFDVAKVAIGLAVLLRIGPRAKQGHPRDLVILSITVSSAVCITYQMAENIIGGGGDFDDSFNFGATDEPIHGRELSRPGPPRAYSRIRLNRSFSVYHRYRIP
;
A
#
# COMPACT_ATOMS: atom_id res chain seq x y z
N MET A 1 40.54 2.06 9.66
CA MET A 1 39.25 2.71 10.01
C MET A 1 38.53 3.24 8.78
N GLN A 2 39.06 4.26 8.09
CA GLN A 2 38.40 4.90 6.94
C GLN A 2 38.08 3.93 5.79
N LEU A 3 38.96 2.97 5.50
CA LEU A 3 38.72 1.94 4.49
C LEU A 3 37.48 1.08 4.77
N VAL A 4 37.27 0.69 6.04
CA VAL A 4 36.11 -0.13 6.47
C VAL A 4 34.83 0.69 6.39
N ILE A 5 34.84 1.94 6.88
CA ILE A 5 33.69 2.84 6.78
C ILE A 5 33.33 3.05 5.30
N GLY A 6 34.35 3.26 4.45
CA GLY A 6 34.17 3.48 3.02
C GLY A 6 33.65 2.28 2.25
N SER A 7 34.05 1.05 2.61
CA SER A 7 33.52 -0.15 1.94
C SER A 7 32.03 -0.33 2.23
N PHE A 8 31.59 -0.13 3.47
CA PHE A 8 30.16 -0.20 3.84
C PHE A 8 29.34 0.92 3.19
N ALA A 9 29.88 2.14 3.17
CA ALA A 9 29.23 3.28 2.53
C ALA A 9 29.05 3.03 1.01
N LEU A 10 30.12 2.63 0.31
CA LEU A 10 30.08 2.35 -1.12
C LEU A 10 29.12 1.21 -1.45
N PHE A 11 29.17 0.11 -0.70
CA PHE A 11 28.24 -1.01 -0.85
C PHE A 11 26.78 -0.55 -0.72
N SER A 12 26.47 0.24 0.29
CA SER A 12 25.10 0.66 0.56
C SER A 12 24.56 1.61 -0.50
N VAL A 13 25.38 2.55 -0.99
CA VAL A 13 25.01 3.43 -2.10
C VAL A 13 24.78 2.63 -3.38
N ALA A 14 25.70 1.73 -3.73
CA ALA A 14 25.57 0.88 -4.90
C ALA A 14 24.33 -0.03 -4.82
N ALA A 15 24.06 -0.62 -3.65
CA ALA A 15 22.89 -1.44 -3.41
C ALA A 15 21.59 -0.64 -3.53
N VAL A 16 21.49 0.55 -2.93
CA VAL A 16 20.30 1.41 -3.05
C VAL A 16 20.06 1.82 -4.51
N VAL A 17 21.10 2.22 -5.24
CA VAL A 17 20.99 2.60 -6.66
C VAL A 17 20.51 1.41 -7.50
N TYR A 18 21.09 0.22 -7.29
CA TYR A 18 20.69 -0.99 -8.02
C TYR A 18 19.26 -1.43 -7.67
N LEU A 19 18.90 -1.44 -6.39
CA LEU A 19 17.56 -1.80 -5.94
C LEU A 19 16.50 -0.82 -6.47
N TYR A 20 16.82 0.47 -6.49
CA TYR A 20 15.96 1.48 -7.07
C TYR A 20 15.78 1.28 -8.58
N SER A 21 16.87 1.09 -9.34
CA SER A 21 16.77 0.85 -10.79
C SER A 21 16.00 -0.44 -11.11
N ALA A 22 16.27 -1.51 -10.37
CA ALA A 22 15.54 -2.77 -10.48
C ALA A 22 14.03 -2.60 -10.20
N SER A 23 13.66 -1.74 -9.23
CA SER A 23 12.27 -1.46 -8.91
C SER A 23 11.52 -0.79 -10.07
N LEU A 24 12.17 0.16 -10.77
CA LEU A 24 11.58 0.86 -11.92
C LEU A 24 11.31 -0.10 -13.09
N ASP A 25 12.20 -1.07 -13.31
CA ASP A 25 12.07 -2.07 -14.37
C ASP A 25 11.01 -3.17 -14.06
N THR A 26 10.51 -3.28 -12.82
CA THR A 26 9.45 -4.26 -12.49
C THR A 26 8.12 -4.01 -13.19
N THR A 27 7.92 -2.81 -13.77
CA THR A 27 6.79 -2.50 -14.65
C THR A 27 6.72 -3.41 -15.88
N ARG A 28 7.87 -3.94 -16.33
CA ARG A 28 7.94 -4.91 -17.44
C ARG A 28 7.29 -6.26 -17.11
N ALA A 29 7.06 -6.58 -15.83
CA ALA A 29 6.39 -7.81 -15.42
C ALA A 29 4.86 -7.77 -15.65
N SER A 30 4.30 -6.58 -15.82
CA SER A 30 2.88 -6.35 -16.10
C SER A 30 2.78 -5.15 -17.06
N PRO A 31 2.99 -5.35 -18.36
CA PRO A 31 3.07 -4.26 -19.33
C PRO A 31 1.76 -3.47 -19.43
N GLN A 32 1.91 -2.16 -19.65
CA GLN A 32 0.79 -1.22 -19.79
C GLN A 32 0.52 -0.93 -21.26
N GLY A 33 -0.71 -1.17 -21.70
CA GLY A 33 -1.26 -0.80 -22.99
C GLY A 33 -2.57 -0.05 -22.79
N CYS A 34 -2.48 1.16 -22.25
CA CYS A 34 -3.66 2.01 -22.05
C CYS A 34 -3.80 2.98 -23.22
N ARG A 35 -4.97 2.96 -23.89
CA ARG A 35 -5.33 3.96 -24.89
C ARG A 35 -5.61 5.30 -24.24
N MET A 36 -5.03 6.36 -24.80
CA MET A 36 -5.22 7.71 -24.30
C MET A 36 -6.67 8.16 -24.47
N SER A 37 -7.15 8.94 -23.51
CA SER A 37 -8.48 9.56 -23.54
C SER A 37 -8.39 11.05 -23.82
N TYR A 38 -9.25 11.56 -24.69
CA TYR A 38 -9.42 12.99 -24.96
C TYR A 38 -10.84 13.41 -24.61
N MET A 39 -10.99 14.67 -24.17
CA MET A 39 -12.25 15.26 -23.74
C MET A 39 -12.15 16.79 -23.77
N TYR A 40 -13.31 17.45 -23.70
CA TYR A 40 -13.43 18.90 -23.56
C TYR A 40 -14.13 19.23 -22.23
N GLU A 41 -13.33 19.44 -21.19
CA GLU A 41 -13.84 19.65 -19.85
C GLU A 41 -14.41 21.06 -19.58
N SER A 42 -15.49 21.10 -18.81
CA SER A 42 -15.98 22.29 -18.13
C SER A 42 -16.38 21.94 -16.68
N TYR A 43 -16.18 22.88 -15.76
CA TYR A 43 -16.50 22.69 -14.34
C TYR A 43 -17.38 23.83 -13.84
N VAL A 44 -18.51 23.47 -13.25
CA VAL A 44 -19.44 24.42 -12.63
C VAL A 44 -19.26 24.37 -11.11
N PRO A 45 -18.80 25.45 -10.46
CA PRO A 45 -18.63 25.48 -9.01
C PRO A 45 -19.99 25.37 -8.30
N GLN A 46 -20.03 24.62 -7.21
CA GLN A 46 -21.20 24.49 -6.34
C GLN A 46 -21.08 25.47 -5.18
N SER A 47 -21.36 26.75 -5.43
CA SER A 47 -21.16 27.86 -4.48
C SER A 47 -22.04 27.78 -3.25
N ASP A 48 -23.18 27.09 -3.33
CA ASP A 48 -24.15 27.00 -2.23
C ASP A 48 -23.71 26.03 -1.13
N LEU A 49 -22.66 25.25 -1.37
CA LEU A 49 -21.91 24.54 -0.33
C LEU A 49 -20.82 25.48 0.22
N ASP A 50 -21.28 26.45 0.99
CA ASP A 50 -20.44 27.52 1.54
C ASP A 50 -20.09 27.29 3.02
N VAL A 51 -19.45 28.31 3.60
CA VAL A 51 -19.01 28.33 5.01
C VAL A 51 -20.19 28.22 5.98
N ALA A 52 -21.40 28.61 5.56
CA ALA A 52 -22.60 28.50 6.39
C ALA A 52 -23.04 27.03 6.56
N ARG A 53 -22.77 26.17 5.57
CA ARG A 53 -23.02 24.72 5.66
C ARG A 53 -21.88 23.96 6.30
N THR A 54 -20.63 24.34 6.02
CA THR A 54 -19.46 23.71 6.60
C THR A 54 -18.26 24.66 6.58
N TRP A 55 -17.60 24.82 7.72
CA TRP A 55 -16.39 25.64 7.81
C TRP A 55 -15.27 25.15 6.86
N LEU A 56 -15.28 23.87 6.51
CA LEU A 56 -14.33 23.26 5.56
C LEU A 56 -14.47 23.79 4.14
N ALA A 57 -15.59 24.45 3.78
CA ALA A 57 -15.76 25.13 2.48
C ALA A 57 -14.82 26.32 2.28
N THR A 58 -14.16 26.80 3.35
CA THR A 58 -13.06 27.78 3.24
C THR A 58 -11.80 27.18 2.62
N ARG A 59 -11.63 25.85 2.72
CA ARG A 59 -10.45 25.12 2.24
C ARG A 59 -10.78 24.25 1.05
N TYR A 60 -11.93 23.59 1.04
CA TYR A 60 -12.32 22.64 -0.01
C TYR A 60 -13.47 23.16 -0.83
N SER A 61 -13.56 22.71 -2.08
CA SER A 61 -14.62 23.11 -2.99
C SER A 61 -15.24 21.92 -3.71
N LEU A 62 -16.51 22.05 -4.08
CA LEU A 62 -17.26 21.04 -4.82
C LEU A 62 -17.56 21.57 -6.22
N TRP A 63 -17.40 20.70 -7.21
CA TRP A 63 -17.55 21.04 -8.62
C TRP A 63 -18.41 20.02 -9.34
N LEU A 64 -19.22 20.49 -10.28
CA LEU A 64 -19.99 19.67 -11.19
C LEU A 64 -19.28 19.64 -12.55
N TYR A 65 -18.95 18.45 -13.03
CA TYR A 65 -18.36 18.27 -14.36
C TYR A 65 -19.43 18.44 -15.43
N ARG A 66 -19.06 19.10 -16.53
CA ARG A 66 -19.85 19.23 -17.75
C ARG A 66 -18.95 19.06 -18.96
N GLU A 67 -19.42 18.30 -19.94
CA GLU A 67 -18.75 18.19 -21.23
C GLU A 67 -19.19 19.34 -22.15
N VAL A 68 -18.24 19.87 -22.90
CA VAL A 68 -18.51 20.80 -24.02
C VAL A 68 -18.01 20.21 -25.34
N ASP A 69 -18.38 20.81 -26.45
CA ASP A 69 -17.75 20.53 -27.75
C ASP A 69 -16.55 21.44 -27.99
N GLU A 70 -15.92 21.30 -29.16
CA GLU A 70 -14.78 22.11 -29.59
C GLU A 70 -15.09 23.62 -29.68
N HIS A 71 -16.37 23.99 -29.78
CA HIS A 71 -16.86 25.37 -29.83
C HIS A 71 -17.32 25.89 -28.45
N GLY A 72 -17.21 25.08 -27.40
CA GLY A 72 -17.64 25.42 -26.03
C GLY A 72 -19.15 25.26 -25.77
N ILE A 73 -19.90 24.63 -26.68
CA ILE A 73 -21.33 24.35 -26.51
C ILE A 73 -21.48 23.14 -25.58
N ARG A 74 -22.38 23.24 -24.59
CA ARG A 74 -22.60 22.19 -23.60
C ARG A 74 -23.41 21.04 -24.16
N TRP A 75 -23.00 19.82 -23.81
CA TRP A 75 -23.75 18.60 -24.12
C TRP A 75 -24.95 18.39 -23.20
N GLU A 76 -24.84 18.90 -21.98
CA GLU A 76 -25.77 18.64 -20.87
C GLU A 76 -26.33 19.94 -20.28
N HIS A 77 -27.54 19.87 -19.74
CA HIS A 77 -28.14 20.98 -19.02
C HIS A 77 -27.46 21.24 -17.67
N GLN A 78 -27.54 22.48 -17.20
CA GLN A 78 -26.98 22.87 -15.89
C GLN A 78 -27.84 22.38 -14.72
N HIS A 79 -29.14 22.17 -14.93
CA HIS A 79 -30.04 21.61 -13.91
C HIS A 79 -29.88 20.09 -13.81
N VAL A 80 -29.47 19.62 -12.63
CA VAL A 80 -29.12 18.21 -12.34
C VAL A 80 -30.31 17.32 -11.95
N ALA A 81 -31.50 17.88 -11.71
CA ALA A 81 -32.61 17.18 -11.04
C ALA A 81 -33.15 15.92 -11.75
N LYS A 82 -32.78 15.68 -13.01
CA LYS A 82 -33.23 14.54 -13.83
C LYS A 82 -32.19 13.42 -13.97
N GLY A 83 -30.92 13.66 -13.61
CA GLY A 83 -29.85 12.66 -13.67
C GLY A 83 -29.73 11.83 -12.41
N VAL A 84 -28.68 11.00 -12.35
CA VAL A 84 -28.27 10.27 -11.15
C VAL A 84 -26.95 10.85 -10.63
N PRO A 85 -26.88 11.27 -9.35
CA PRO A 85 -25.67 11.87 -8.82
C PRO A 85 -24.55 10.83 -8.66
N VAL A 86 -23.36 11.21 -9.09
CA VAL A 86 -22.11 10.49 -8.84
C VAL A 86 -21.15 11.44 -8.15
N LEU A 87 -20.53 10.99 -7.07
CA LEU A 87 -19.49 11.74 -6.38
C LEU A 87 -18.14 11.07 -6.59
N PHE A 88 -17.23 11.77 -7.27
CA PHE A 88 -15.84 11.37 -7.39
C PHE A 88 -14.97 12.04 -6.32
N ILE A 89 -14.18 11.25 -5.63
CA ILE A 89 -13.25 11.68 -4.57
C ILE A 89 -11.82 11.45 -5.05
N PRO A 90 -11.02 12.52 -5.26
CA PRO A 90 -9.66 12.40 -5.77
C PRO A 90 -8.69 11.81 -4.73
N GLY A 91 -7.54 11.34 -5.22
CA GLY A 91 -6.47 10.79 -4.40
C GLY A 91 -5.60 11.83 -3.69
N SER A 92 -4.61 11.36 -2.93
CA SER A 92 -3.62 12.21 -2.28
C SER A 92 -2.85 13.05 -3.31
N GLY A 93 -2.80 14.38 -3.14
CA GLY A 93 -2.18 15.27 -4.12
C GLY A 93 -2.97 15.41 -5.43
N GLY A 94 -4.17 14.83 -5.51
CA GLY A 94 -5.04 14.89 -6.68
C GLY A 94 -5.98 16.10 -6.64
N SER A 95 -6.47 16.50 -7.82
CA SER A 95 -7.46 17.56 -7.98
C SER A 95 -8.75 17.03 -8.60
N LYS A 96 -9.76 17.91 -8.65
CA LYS A 96 -11.03 17.66 -9.35
C LYS A 96 -10.87 17.09 -10.76
N ARG A 97 -9.74 17.37 -11.42
CA ARG A 97 -9.44 16.94 -12.80
C ARG A 97 -9.27 15.44 -12.94
N GLN A 98 -9.08 14.67 -11.87
CA GLN A 98 -8.93 13.22 -11.99
C GLN A 98 -10.20 12.51 -12.52
N VAL A 99 -11.38 13.11 -12.36
CA VAL A 99 -12.66 12.52 -12.83
C VAL A 99 -12.87 12.64 -14.33
N ARG A 100 -12.23 13.61 -14.99
CA ARG A 100 -12.61 14.11 -16.33
C ARG A 100 -12.77 13.00 -17.37
N SER A 101 -11.85 12.05 -17.42
CA SER A 101 -11.85 10.98 -18.41
C SER A 101 -13.01 9.99 -18.20
N ILE A 102 -13.38 9.73 -16.95
CA ILE A 102 -14.52 8.86 -16.61
C ILE A 102 -15.83 9.58 -16.89
N ALA A 103 -15.96 10.83 -16.43
CA ALA A 103 -17.16 11.63 -16.63
C ALA A 103 -17.43 11.87 -18.13
N SER A 104 -16.41 12.27 -18.89
CA SER A 104 -16.49 12.40 -20.34
C SER A 104 -16.91 11.10 -21.03
N SER A 105 -16.37 9.95 -20.59
CA SER A 105 -16.78 8.66 -21.13
C SER A 105 -18.27 8.38 -20.92
N ALA A 106 -18.84 8.79 -19.79
CA ALA A 106 -20.25 8.58 -19.51
C ALA A 106 -21.13 9.47 -20.41
N VAL A 107 -20.74 10.73 -20.59
CA VAL A 107 -21.43 11.67 -21.49
C VAL A 107 -21.41 11.13 -22.92
N MET A 108 -20.23 10.77 -23.43
CA MET A 108 -20.03 10.31 -24.81
C MET A 108 -20.70 8.96 -25.12
N GLN A 109 -20.99 8.14 -24.11
CA GLN A 109 -21.77 6.91 -24.28
C GLN A 109 -23.28 7.18 -24.30
N TYR A 110 -23.76 8.10 -23.46
CA TYR A 110 -25.18 8.40 -23.32
C TYR A 110 -25.71 9.34 -24.40
N TRP A 111 -24.93 10.34 -24.79
CA TRP A 111 -25.28 11.36 -25.77
C TRP A 111 -24.55 11.10 -27.11
N ASP A 112 -25.30 11.12 -28.20
CA ASP A 112 -24.78 10.98 -29.58
C ASP A 112 -24.41 12.33 -30.18
N ALA A 113 -25.18 13.35 -29.86
CA ALA A 113 -24.91 14.76 -30.15
C ALA A 113 -25.40 15.60 -28.95
N PRO A 114 -25.06 16.91 -28.87
CA PRO A 114 -25.55 17.76 -27.80
C PRO A 114 -27.07 17.64 -27.61
N SER A 115 -27.50 17.26 -26.40
CA SER A 115 -28.92 17.00 -26.06
C SER A 115 -29.64 15.91 -26.88
N SER A 116 -28.93 15.11 -27.68
CA SER A 116 -29.48 13.96 -28.42
C SER A 116 -29.03 12.64 -27.79
N VAL A 117 -29.96 11.92 -27.19
CA VAL A 117 -29.68 10.62 -26.54
C VAL A 117 -29.30 9.59 -27.61
N SER A 118 -28.24 8.83 -27.37
CA SER A 118 -27.77 7.83 -28.32
C SER A 118 -28.80 6.71 -28.51
N PRO A 119 -28.86 6.08 -29.71
CA PRO A 119 -29.90 5.09 -30.03
C PRO A 119 -30.00 3.95 -29.01
N GLU A 120 -28.87 3.50 -28.47
CA GLU A 120 -28.79 2.42 -27.48
C GLU A 120 -29.47 2.77 -26.14
N PHE A 121 -29.40 4.03 -25.73
CA PHE A 121 -30.03 4.49 -24.48
C PHE A 121 -31.46 4.99 -24.71
N ARG A 122 -31.76 5.51 -25.91
CA ARG A 122 -33.11 5.94 -26.28
C ARG A 122 -34.13 4.79 -26.23
N LEU A 123 -33.71 3.59 -26.61
CA LEU A 123 -34.54 2.38 -26.54
C LEU A 123 -34.77 1.88 -25.10
N ARG A 124 -33.98 2.35 -24.13
CA ARG A 124 -34.03 1.93 -22.71
C ARG A 124 -34.46 3.12 -21.84
N SER A 125 -35.77 3.38 -21.84
CA SER A 125 -36.38 4.57 -21.20
C SER A 125 -36.15 4.70 -19.69
N ASN A 126 -35.69 3.65 -19.02
CA ASN A 126 -35.34 3.64 -17.60
C ASN A 126 -33.91 4.15 -17.30
N LEU A 127 -33.07 4.35 -18.32
CA LEU A 127 -31.70 4.81 -18.13
C LEU A 127 -31.59 6.34 -18.17
N LYS A 128 -30.93 6.88 -17.15
CA LYS A 128 -30.75 8.33 -16.96
C LYS A 128 -29.28 8.74 -17.18
N PRO A 129 -29.00 10.00 -17.57
CA PRO A 129 -27.65 10.51 -17.60
C PRO A 129 -27.06 10.60 -16.18
N LEU A 130 -25.74 10.65 -16.08
CA LEU A 130 -25.02 10.76 -14.82
C LEU A 130 -24.55 12.20 -14.58
N ASP A 131 -24.75 12.69 -13.37
CA ASP A 131 -24.24 14.00 -12.94
C ASP A 131 -23.01 13.80 -12.06
N PHE A 132 -21.83 14.02 -12.64
CA PHE A 132 -20.55 13.85 -11.95
C PHE A 132 -20.19 15.09 -11.13
N PHE A 133 -20.33 14.97 -9.81
CA PHE A 133 -19.71 15.86 -8.85
C PHE A 133 -18.31 15.38 -8.51
N THR A 134 -17.41 16.31 -8.24
CA THR A 134 -16.03 16.02 -7.86
C THR A 134 -15.55 17.04 -6.84
N MET A 135 -14.77 16.56 -5.87
CA MET A 135 -14.19 17.43 -4.84
C MET A 135 -12.83 17.97 -5.30
N ASP A 136 -12.52 19.18 -4.86
CA ASP A 136 -11.18 19.73 -4.94
C ASP A 136 -10.67 19.94 -3.51
N PHE A 137 -9.73 19.06 -3.11
CA PHE A 137 -9.09 19.10 -1.81
C PHE A 137 -7.80 19.93 -1.80
N ASN A 138 -7.67 20.89 -2.72
CA ASN A 138 -6.46 21.71 -2.85
C ASN A 138 -5.18 20.88 -3.01
N GLU A 139 -5.32 19.69 -3.62
CA GLU A 139 -4.25 18.72 -3.77
C GLU A 139 -3.51 18.40 -2.46
N ASP A 140 -4.24 18.37 -1.34
CA ASP A 140 -3.69 17.99 -0.06
C ASP A 140 -3.08 16.58 -0.09
N LEU A 141 -1.95 16.40 0.57
CA LEU A 141 -1.19 15.15 0.63
C LEU A 141 -1.74 14.18 1.71
N SER A 142 -2.99 13.75 1.52
CA SER A 142 -3.73 12.94 2.50
C SER A 142 -3.10 11.58 2.81
N GLY A 143 -2.23 11.05 1.94
CA GLY A 143 -1.51 9.79 2.19
C GLY A 143 -0.52 9.83 3.35
N PHE A 144 -0.15 11.01 3.84
CA PHE A 144 0.88 11.19 4.89
C PHE A 144 0.35 11.78 6.20
N HIS A 145 -0.92 12.19 6.27
CA HIS A 145 -1.46 12.92 7.43
C HIS A 145 -2.92 12.51 7.73
N GLY A 146 -3.14 11.90 8.90
CA GLY A 146 -4.45 11.40 9.33
C GLY A 146 -5.54 12.47 9.45
N PRO A 147 -5.30 13.62 10.11
CA PRO A 147 -6.29 14.69 10.24
C PRO A 147 -6.74 15.26 8.89
N THR A 148 -5.85 15.25 7.88
CA THR A 148 -6.22 15.63 6.52
C THR A 148 -7.26 14.66 5.95
N LEU A 149 -7.08 13.34 6.11
CA LEU A 149 -8.08 12.35 5.67
C LEU A 149 -9.42 12.49 6.42
N GLU A 150 -9.36 12.76 7.72
CA GLU A 150 -10.55 13.00 8.54
C GLU A 150 -11.31 14.24 8.08
N ALA A 151 -10.61 15.36 7.80
CA ALA A 151 -11.20 16.58 7.26
C ALA A 151 -11.79 16.36 5.86
N GLN A 152 -11.10 15.63 4.97
CA GLN A 152 -11.62 15.24 3.66
C GLN A 152 -12.90 14.41 3.79
N THR A 153 -12.95 13.47 4.74
CA THR A 153 -14.13 12.64 5.03
C THR A 153 -15.30 13.49 5.56
N ALA A 154 -15.04 14.42 6.48
CA ALA A 154 -16.05 15.31 7.01
C ALA A 154 -16.64 16.24 5.93
N TYR A 155 -15.80 16.81 5.07
CA TYR A 155 -16.26 17.61 3.94
C TYR A 155 -17.06 16.76 2.94
N ALA A 156 -16.60 15.54 2.66
CA ALA A 156 -17.28 14.63 1.76
C ALA A 156 -18.68 14.24 2.23
N SER A 157 -18.85 14.01 3.54
CA SER A 157 -20.16 13.76 4.15
C SER A 157 -21.12 14.94 3.95
N ARG A 158 -20.66 16.18 4.21
CA ARG A 158 -21.46 17.40 3.99
C ARG A 158 -21.77 17.62 2.50
N ALA A 159 -20.83 17.30 1.61
CA ALA A 159 -21.04 17.39 0.17
C ALA A 159 -22.12 16.43 -0.31
N ILE A 160 -22.19 15.19 0.21
CA ILE A 160 -23.27 14.24 -0.12
C ILE A 160 -24.64 14.80 0.30
N GLU A 161 -24.74 15.33 1.52
CA GLU A 161 -25.99 15.94 2.01
C GLU A 161 -26.44 17.11 1.11
N TYR A 162 -25.50 17.97 0.71
CA TYR A 162 -25.77 19.06 -0.23
C TYR A 162 -26.19 18.55 -1.61
N ILE A 163 -25.44 17.62 -2.21
CA ILE A 163 -25.75 17.08 -3.54
C ILE A 163 -27.15 16.50 -3.54
N LEU A 164 -27.50 15.65 -2.58
CA LEU A 164 -28.81 15.02 -2.51
C LEU A 164 -29.95 16.00 -2.29
N SER A 165 -29.69 17.19 -1.71
CA SER A 165 -30.68 18.26 -1.61
C SER A 165 -31.09 18.86 -2.96
N LEU A 166 -30.28 18.66 -4.01
CA LEU A 166 -30.58 19.09 -5.39
C LEU A 166 -31.48 18.11 -6.15
N TYR A 167 -31.77 16.94 -5.56
CA TYR A 167 -32.52 15.85 -6.19
C TYR A 167 -33.83 15.55 -5.44
N PRO A 168 -34.77 14.83 -6.08
CA PRO A 168 -35.95 14.31 -5.40
C PRO A 168 -35.59 13.47 -4.17
N ARG A 169 -36.43 13.53 -3.13
CA ARG A 169 -36.25 12.74 -1.91
C ARG A 169 -36.19 11.24 -2.23
N GLY A 170 -35.30 10.53 -1.54
CA GLY A 170 -35.06 9.09 -1.76
C GLY A 170 -34.03 8.79 -2.85
N THR A 171 -33.44 9.81 -3.49
CA THR A 171 -32.31 9.62 -4.40
C THR A 171 -31.07 9.19 -3.61
N SER A 172 -30.40 8.14 -4.08
CA SER A 172 -29.11 7.66 -3.56
C SER A 172 -27.97 8.03 -4.50
N ILE A 173 -26.75 8.19 -3.97
CA ILE A 173 -25.55 8.60 -4.72
C ILE A 173 -24.57 7.46 -4.94
N ILE A 174 -23.92 7.42 -6.11
CA ILE A 174 -22.80 6.51 -6.39
C ILE A 174 -21.51 7.22 -5.95
N VAL A 175 -20.66 6.57 -5.17
CA VAL A 175 -19.36 7.15 -4.76
C VAL A 175 -18.22 6.44 -5.48
N MET A 176 -17.33 7.21 -6.10
CA MET A 176 -16.11 6.73 -6.74
C MET A 176 -14.90 7.33 -6.05
N GLY A 177 -13.89 6.53 -5.74
CA GLY A 177 -12.68 7.01 -5.08
C GLY A 177 -11.41 6.52 -5.77
N HIS A 178 -10.44 7.40 -5.98
CA HIS A 178 -9.11 7.03 -6.47
C HIS A 178 -8.08 7.11 -5.34
N SER A 179 -7.21 6.09 -5.22
CA SER A 179 -6.12 6.10 -4.23
C SER A 179 -6.66 6.36 -2.81
N MET A 180 -6.10 7.33 -2.08
CA MET A 180 -6.60 7.74 -0.76
C MET A 180 -8.05 8.26 -0.77
N GLY A 181 -8.57 8.73 -1.92
CA GLY A 181 -9.98 9.10 -2.07
C GLY A 181 -10.93 7.90 -1.93
N GLY A 182 -10.48 6.68 -2.22
CA GLY A 182 -11.22 5.45 -1.91
C GLY A 182 -11.24 5.13 -0.41
N ILE A 183 -10.21 5.54 0.34
CA ILE A 183 -10.22 5.45 1.81
C ILE A 183 -11.24 6.44 2.38
N VAL A 184 -11.27 7.67 1.87
CA VAL A 184 -12.32 8.64 2.20
C VAL A 184 -13.71 8.06 1.87
N ALA A 185 -13.89 7.48 0.68
CA ALA A 185 -15.16 6.88 0.26
C ALA A 185 -15.64 5.76 1.20
N THR A 186 -14.72 4.89 1.64
CA THR A 186 -15.06 3.78 2.56
C THR A 186 -15.28 4.26 4.00
N SER A 187 -14.61 5.34 4.43
CA SER A 187 -14.84 5.98 5.73
C SER A 187 -16.21 6.66 5.86
N LEU A 188 -16.93 6.89 4.75
CA LEU A 188 -18.30 7.42 4.75
C LEU A 188 -19.35 6.35 5.09
N LEU A 189 -18.96 5.07 5.17
CA LEU A 189 -19.85 3.96 5.49
C LEU A 189 -19.90 3.73 7.01
N PRO A 190 -21.02 3.19 7.54
CA PRO A 190 -22.26 2.86 6.85
C PRO A 190 -23.08 4.10 6.49
N SER A 191 -23.75 4.10 5.33
CA SER A 191 -24.62 5.22 4.92
C SER A 191 -25.77 4.75 4.02
N PRO A 192 -27.04 5.06 4.36
CA PRO A 192 -28.20 4.69 3.52
C PRO A 192 -28.29 5.50 2.23
N ASN A 193 -27.57 6.62 2.17
CA ASN A 193 -27.57 7.53 1.03
C ASN A 193 -26.64 7.04 -0.11
N ILE A 194 -25.71 6.14 0.19
CA ILE A 194 -24.73 5.63 -0.78
C ILE A 194 -25.25 4.32 -1.38
N SER A 195 -25.40 4.28 -2.71
CA SER A 195 -25.96 3.12 -3.42
C SER A 195 -24.92 2.05 -3.74
N ALA A 196 -23.67 2.46 -3.99
CA ALA A 196 -22.53 1.63 -4.31
C ALA A 196 -21.23 2.44 -4.22
N VAL A 197 -20.11 1.75 -3.98
CA VAL A 197 -18.77 2.35 -3.99
C VAL A 197 -17.87 1.65 -5.02
N ILE A 198 -17.24 2.44 -5.90
CA ILE A 198 -16.21 1.95 -6.83
C ILE A 198 -14.88 2.59 -6.47
N THR A 199 -13.93 1.79 -6.01
CA THR A 199 -12.59 2.27 -5.66
C THR A 199 -11.55 1.87 -6.70
N MET A 200 -10.60 2.75 -6.98
CA MET A 200 -9.58 2.59 -8.02
C MET A 200 -8.20 2.78 -7.41
N SER A 201 -7.30 1.80 -7.55
CA SER A 201 -5.94 1.81 -6.96
C SER A 201 -5.95 2.20 -5.48
N THR A 202 -6.96 1.75 -4.73
CA THR A 202 -7.16 2.15 -3.34
C THR A 202 -6.52 1.13 -2.39
N PRO A 203 -5.61 1.56 -1.50
CA PRO A 203 -4.96 0.67 -0.54
C PRO A 203 -5.88 0.33 0.64
N HIS A 204 -6.74 -0.69 0.53
CA HIS A 204 -7.71 -1.08 1.57
C HIS A 204 -7.11 -1.80 2.79
N THR A 205 -6.05 -2.60 2.62
CA THR A 205 -5.52 -3.42 3.73
C THR A 205 -4.40 -2.74 4.51
N LEU A 206 -3.54 -1.99 3.81
CA LEU A 206 -2.34 -1.38 4.38
C LEU A 206 -2.09 0.01 3.82
N PRO A 207 -1.79 1.02 4.66
CA PRO A 207 -1.47 2.35 4.15
C PRO A 207 -0.14 2.34 3.40
N PRO A 208 -0.01 3.11 2.30
CA PRO A 208 1.23 3.22 1.54
C PRO A 208 2.32 3.94 2.34
N ALA A 209 1.94 4.82 3.27
CA ALA A 209 2.85 5.52 4.16
C ALA A 209 2.33 5.46 5.60
N ARG A 210 3.18 5.00 6.53
CA ARG A 210 2.79 4.66 7.92
C ARG A 210 3.54 5.54 8.93
N PHE A 211 3.47 6.84 8.69
CA PHE A 211 4.14 7.87 9.50
C PHE A 211 3.21 8.54 10.52
N ASP A 212 1.91 8.22 10.51
CA ASP A 212 0.91 8.76 11.44
C ASP A 212 0.06 7.61 12.02
N ALA A 213 -0.03 7.54 13.34
CA ALA A 213 -0.82 6.54 14.06
C ALA A 213 -2.32 6.62 13.74
N ARG A 214 -2.84 7.82 13.43
CA ARG A 214 -4.25 8.04 13.10
C ARG A 214 -4.64 7.38 11.79
N ILE A 215 -3.71 7.29 10.83
CA ILE A 215 -3.96 6.57 9.56
C ILE A 215 -4.16 5.08 9.84
N ASP A 216 -3.30 4.47 10.66
CA ASP A 216 -3.46 3.06 11.05
C ASP A 216 -4.82 2.84 11.75
N ALA A 217 -5.22 3.71 12.68
CA ALA A 217 -6.50 3.63 13.38
C ALA A 217 -7.71 3.76 12.43
N LEU A 218 -7.63 4.66 11.45
CA LEU A 218 -8.66 4.82 10.41
C LEU A 218 -8.82 3.54 9.58
N TYR A 219 -7.71 2.90 9.22
CA TYR A 219 -7.73 1.64 8.47
C TYR A 219 -8.35 0.49 9.25
N GLU A 220 -7.99 0.35 10.53
CA GLU A 220 -8.57 -0.66 11.42
C GLU A 220 -10.09 -0.46 11.55
N ARG A 221 -10.55 0.79 11.72
CA ARG A 221 -11.97 1.13 11.72
C ARG A 221 -12.66 0.76 10.41
N ASN A 222 -12.08 1.14 9.27
CA ASN A 222 -12.67 0.87 7.96
C ASN A 222 -12.77 -0.65 7.70
N GLN A 223 -11.77 -1.44 8.10
CA GLN A 223 -11.84 -2.89 7.97
C GLN A 223 -13.03 -3.50 8.74
N LEU A 224 -13.30 -3.01 9.96
CA LEU A 224 -14.45 -3.46 10.75
C LEU A 224 -15.80 -3.09 10.11
N VAL A 225 -15.90 -1.87 9.56
CA VAL A 225 -17.11 -1.40 8.85
C VAL A 225 -17.33 -2.20 7.58
N LEU A 226 -16.29 -2.35 6.75
CA LEU A 226 -16.35 -3.03 5.46
C LEU A 226 -16.75 -4.50 5.58
N ALA A 227 -16.41 -5.14 6.70
CA ALA A 227 -16.78 -6.52 6.99
C ALA A 227 -18.28 -6.71 7.28
N ARG A 228 -19.01 -5.66 7.68
CA ARG A 228 -20.42 -5.72 8.13
C ARG A 228 -21.40 -4.97 7.21
N ASP A 229 -20.97 -3.87 6.61
CA ASP A 229 -21.84 -2.97 5.85
C ASP A 229 -22.38 -3.60 4.54
N PRO A 230 -23.68 -3.49 4.22
CA PRO A 230 -24.28 -4.15 3.05
C PRO A 230 -24.02 -3.44 1.71
N THR A 231 -23.51 -2.20 1.70
CA THR A 231 -23.33 -1.39 0.48
C THR A 231 -22.44 -2.14 -0.52
N PRO A 232 -22.82 -2.32 -1.80
CA PRO A 232 -21.94 -2.96 -2.78
C PRO A 232 -20.63 -2.19 -2.99
N ILE A 233 -19.49 -2.90 -2.93
CA ILE A 233 -18.16 -2.31 -3.15
C ILE A 233 -17.36 -3.13 -4.17
N LEU A 234 -16.84 -2.43 -5.18
CA LEU A 234 -15.91 -2.96 -6.17
C LEU A 234 -14.57 -2.22 -6.07
N SER A 235 -13.47 -2.97 -5.96
CA SER A 235 -12.10 -2.44 -6.01
C SER A 235 -11.39 -2.84 -7.29
N LEU A 236 -10.96 -1.85 -8.07
CA LEU A 236 -10.13 -2.01 -9.26
C LEU A 236 -8.66 -1.76 -8.93
N CYS A 237 -7.80 -2.74 -9.23
CA CYS A 237 -6.38 -2.72 -8.88
C CYS A 237 -5.50 -2.76 -10.13
N GLY A 238 -4.50 -1.88 -10.20
CA GLY A 238 -3.58 -1.79 -11.35
C GLY A 238 -2.58 -2.94 -11.48
N GLY A 239 -2.44 -3.72 -10.41
CA GLY A 239 -1.48 -4.83 -10.34
C GLY A 239 -0.05 -4.36 -10.21
N ALA A 240 0.88 -5.18 -10.68
CA ALA A 240 2.32 -4.97 -10.59
C ALA A 240 2.85 -3.67 -11.19
N THR A 241 2.07 -3.04 -12.07
CA THR A 241 2.36 -1.77 -12.75
C THR A 241 2.12 -0.56 -11.83
N ASP A 242 1.26 -0.69 -10.82
CA ASP A 242 1.07 0.32 -9.79
C ASP A 242 2.23 0.26 -8.79
N MET A 243 3.19 1.17 -8.95
CA MET A 243 4.37 1.27 -8.10
C MET A 243 4.13 2.09 -6.82
N MET A 244 3.00 2.79 -6.70
CA MET A 244 2.66 3.56 -5.50
C MET A 244 1.90 2.70 -4.49
N ILE A 245 0.97 1.87 -4.96
CA ILE A 245 0.16 0.99 -4.14
C ILE A 245 0.50 -0.47 -4.45
N PRO A 246 1.12 -1.21 -3.51
CA PRO A 246 1.36 -2.64 -3.70
C PRO A 246 0.04 -3.38 -3.97
N SER A 247 0.03 -4.28 -4.94
CA SER A 247 -1.15 -5.05 -5.36
C SER A 247 -1.90 -5.70 -4.19
N GLU A 248 -1.15 -6.32 -3.27
CA GLU A 248 -1.66 -7.00 -2.07
C GLU A 248 -2.35 -6.03 -1.10
N SER A 249 -2.06 -4.73 -1.18
CA SER A 249 -2.70 -3.69 -0.38
C SER A 249 -4.06 -3.24 -0.94
N CYS A 250 -4.35 -3.52 -2.21
CA CYS A 250 -5.55 -3.07 -2.92
C CYS A 250 -6.75 -4.02 -2.79
N ILE A 251 -6.51 -5.24 -2.29
CA ILE A 251 -7.53 -6.27 -2.13
C ILE A 251 -8.50 -5.89 -1.00
N LEU A 252 -9.80 -6.07 -1.22
CA LEU A 252 -10.82 -5.83 -0.19
C LEU A 252 -10.78 -6.93 0.87
N PRO A 253 -10.99 -6.61 2.16
CA PRO A 253 -11.11 -7.64 3.19
C PRO A 253 -12.37 -8.50 2.94
N LEU A 254 -12.24 -9.80 3.22
CA LEU A 254 -13.37 -10.72 3.15
C LEU A 254 -14.45 -10.36 4.18
N PRO A 255 -15.75 -10.45 3.84
CA PRO A 255 -16.83 -10.33 4.81
C PRO A 255 -16.72 -11.40 5.91
N LEU A 256 -16.89 -11.00 7.18
CA LEU A 256 -16.89 -11.94 8.31
C LEU A 256 -18.19 -12.74 8.32
N GLY A 257 -18.10 -14.07 8.42
CA GLY A 257 -19.22 -14.95 8.81
C GLY A 257 -20.38 -15.11 7.82
N LEU A 258 -20.35 -14.45 6.67
CA LEU A 258 -21.41 -14.54 5.65
C LEU A 258 -20.82 -15.11 4.35
N ARG A 259 -20.65 -16.43 4.28
CA ARG A 259 -20.47 -17.13 2.99
C ARG A 259 -21.83 -17.64 2.55
N GLY A 260 -22.49 -16.96 1.61
CA GLY A 260 -23.78 -17.40 1.09
C GLY A 260 -24.68 -16.28 0.56
N ARG A 261 -25.92 -16.64 0.23
CA ARG A 261 -26.98 -15.76 -0.27
C ARG A 261 -27.36 -14.76 0.83
N GLY A 262 -26.74 -13.59 0.83
CA GLY A 262 -26.87 -12.57 1.89
C GLY A 262 -25.56 -11.87 2.27
N SER A 263 -24.41 -12.34 1.77
CA SER A 263 -23.13 -11.64 1.96
C SER A 263 -23.10 -10.31 1.20
N PRO A 264 -22.54 -9.23 1.78
CA PRO A 264 -22.40 -7.96 1.07
C PRO A 264 -21.56 -8.13 -0.19
N TYR A 265 -21.93 -7.45 -1.28
CA TYR A 265 -21.15 -7.52 -2.52
C TYR A 265 -19.77 -6.88 -2.30
N ARG A 266 -18.73 -7.70 -2.36
CA ARG A 266 -17.32 -7.33 -2.25
C ARG A 266 -16.54 -8.03 -3.34
N ARG A 267 -16.00 -7.25 -4.28
CA ARG A 267 -15.20 -7.78 -5.39
C ARG A 267 -13.95 -6.94 -5.59
N THR A 268 -12.82 -7.61 -5.68
CA THR A 268 -11.57 -7.02 -6.16
C THR A 268 -11.29 -7.57 -7.55
N ILE A 269 -10.90 -6.69 -8.47
CA ILE A 269 -10.58 -7.04 -9.85
C ILE A 269 -9.29 -6.34 -10.24
N PHE A 270 -8.33 -7.12 -10.74
CA PHE A 270 -7.12 -6.57 -11.31
C PHE A 270 -7.32 -6.25 -12.78
N THR A 271 -6.79 -5.10 -13.25
CA THR A 271 -6.94 -4.65 -14.64
C THR A 271 -6.31 -5.61 -15.66
N SER A 272 -5.33 -6.41 -15.24
CA SER A 272 -4.73 -7.48 -16.02
C SER A 272 -5.70 -8.64 -16.31
N GLY A 273 -6.68 -8.84 -15.43
CA GLY A 273 -7.74 -9.85 -15.54
C GLY A 273 -9.07 -9.29 -16.03
N LEU A 274 -9.29 -7.98 -15.91
CA LEU A 274 -10.51 -7.29 -16.35
C LEU A 274 -10.76 -7.56 -17.84
N GLU A 275 -11.89 -8.18 -18.12
CA GLU A 275 -12.31 -8.55 -19.47
C GLU A 275 -12.31 -7.32 -20.38
N GLY A 276 -11.69 -7.42 -21.57
CA GLY A 276 -11.53 -6.31 -22.53
C GLY A 276 -10.57 -5.19 -22.12
N ALA A 277 -9.87 -5.31 -20.99
CA ALA A 277 -8.72 -4.44 -20.67
C ALA A 277 -7.40 -5.23 -20.74
N TRP A 278 -7.33 -6.37 -20.05
CA TRP A 278 -6.19 -7.30 -20.05
C TRP A 278 -4.80 -6.64 -19.93
N THR A 279 -4.71 -5.54 -19.19
CA THR A 279 -3.49 -4.73 -19.12
C THR A 279 -3.15 -4.32 -17.69
N GLY A 280 -1.85 -4.28 -17.40
CA GLY A 280 -1.35 -3.66 -16.19
C GLY A 280 -1.54 -2.15 -16.25
N VAL A 281 -2.00 -1.53 -15.16
CA VAL A 281 -2.31 -0.10 -15.15
C VAL A 281 -1.57 0.59 -14.00
N GLY A 282 -0.77 1.60 -14.33
CA GLY A 282 -0.08 2.41 -13.34
C GLY A 282 -1.02 3.27 -12.50
N HIS A 283 -0.53 3.76 -11.36
CA HIS A 283 -1.34 4.42 -10.33
C HIS A 283 -2.22 5.57 -10.85
N GLN A 284 -1.62 6.50 -11.59
CA GLN A 284 -2.33 7.64 -12.17
C GLN A 284 -3.07 7.28 -13.46
N VAL A 285 -2.61 6.24 -14.16
CA VAL A 285 -3.20 5.76 -15.42
C VAL A 285 -4.58 5.17 -15.19
N MET A 286 -4.83 4.65 -13.99
CA MET A 286 -6.11 4.07 -13.57
C MET A 286 -7.35 4.92 -13.88
N VAL A 287 -7.24 6.25 -13.80
CA VAL A 287 -8.40 7.14 -14.00
C VAL A 287 -8.60 7.60 -15.44
N TRP A 288 -7.63 7.38 -16.34
CA TRP A 288 -7.72 7.83 -17.74
C TRP A 288 -7.50 6.72 -18.78
N CYS A 289 -7.04 5.54 -18.37
CA CYS A 289 -6.92 4.37 -19.24
C CYS A 289 -8.28 4.09 -19.91
N HIS A 290 -8.34 4.19 -21.24
CA HIS A 290 -9.60 4.07 -21.96
C HIS A 290 -10.34 2.76 -21.65
N GLN A 291 -9.63 1.65 -21.70
CA GLN A 291 -10.16 0.30 -21.45
C GLN A 291 -10.84 0.16 -20.08
N VAL A 292 -10.32 0.88 -19.07
CA VAL A 292 -10.84 0.85 -17.70
C VAL A 292 -11.97 1.87 -17.53
N ARG A 293 -11.72 3.14 -17.87
CA ARG A 293 -12.68 4.23 -17.67
C ARG A 293 -13.99 3.98 -18.43
N TRP A 294 -13.92 3.39 -19.63
CA TRP A 294 -15.09 3.14 -20.47
C TRP A 294 -16.05 2.18 -19.77
N ARG A 295 -15.52 1.14 -19.12
CA ARG A 295 -16.30 0.13 -18.38
C ARG A 295 -16.86 0.67 -17.08
N ILE A 296 -16.10 1.50 -16.35
CA ILE A 296 -16.58 2.16 -15.14
C ILE A 296 -17.76 3.08 -15.47
N ALA A 297 -17.63 3.91 -16.50
CA ALA A 297 -18.70 4.79 -16.95
C ALA A 297 -19.93 3.99 -17.38
N ARG A 298 -19.73 2.90 -18.12
CA ARG A 298 -20.80 2.02 -18.57
C ARG A 298 -21.55 1.33 -17.42
N ALA A 299 -20.83 0.81 -16.44
CA ALA A 299 -21.40 0.23 -15.23
C ALA A 299 -22.27 1.25 -14.46
N ALA A 300 -21.75 2.48 -14.29
CA ALA A 300 -22.47 3.54 -13.59
C ALA A 300 -23.74 4.00 -14.33
N LEU A 301 -23.72 4.05 -15.67
CA LEU A 301 -24.89 4.40 -16.47
C LEU A 301 -26.01 3.37 -16.30
N GLU A 302 -25.67 2.08 -16.24
CA GLU A 302 -26.67 1.01 -16.08
C GLU A 302 -27.22 0.91 -14.65
N PHE A 303 -26.50 1.38 -13.62
CA PHE A 303 -27.02 1.45 -12.25
C PHE A 303 -28.31 2.25 -12.13
N THR A 304 -28.56 3.20 -13.03
CA THR A 304 -29.77 4.02 -13.03
C THR A 304 -31.05 3.20 -13.19
N SER A 305 -30.96 1.98 -13.76
CA SER A 305 -32.06 1.02 -13.86
C SER A 305 -32.27 0.17 -12.61
N ALA A 306 -31.30 0.11 -11.70
CA ALA A 306 -31.28 -0.86 -10.60
C ALA A 306 -31.93 -0.31 -9.32
N THR A 307 -32.93 -1.04 -8.84
CA THR A 307 -33.69 -0.72 -7.63
C THR A 307 -33.12 -1.38 -6.38
N SER A 308 -32.45 -2.53 -6.54
CA SER A 308 -31.89 -3.32 -5.43
C SER A 308 -30.37 -3.41 -5.45
N ALA A 309 -29.76 -3.70 -4.30
CA ALA A 309 -28.32 -3.94 -4.19
C ALA A 309 -27.85 -5.17 -5.00
N ALA A 310 -28.71 -6.19 -5.15
CA ALA A 310 -28.42 -7.39 -5.93
C ALA A 310 -28.40 -7.13 -7.44
N GLU A 311 -29.29 -6.28 -7.95
CA GLU A 311 -29.25 -5.82 -9.34
C GLU A 311 -27.98 -5.00 -9.61
N ARG A 312 -27.60 -4.11 -8.69
CA ARG A 312 -26.35 -3.33 -8.80
C ARG A 312 -25.12 -4.23 -8.82
N ALA A 313 -25.09 -5.25 -7.95
CA ALA A 313 -24.07 -6.28 -7.96
C ALA A 313 -23.98 -7.00 -9.31
N THR A 314 -25.13 -7.33 -9.91
CA THR A 314 -25.21 -8.00 -11.22
C THR A 314 -24.68 -7.10 -12.34
N ILE A 315 -24.96 -5.80 -12.30
CA ILE A 315 -24.42 -4.82 -13.26
C ILE A 315 -22.90 -4.68 -13.11
N LEU A 316 -22.38 -4.65 -11.88
CA LEU A 316 -20.94 -4.66 -11.63
C LEU A 316 -20.30 -5.93 -12.20
N ASP A 317 -20.84 -7.11 -11.88
CA ASP A 317 -20.37 -8.41 -12.40
C ASP A 317 -20.55 -8.57 -13.92
N ARG A 318 -21.33 -7.71 -14.59
CA ARG A 318 -21.46 -7.68 -16.05
C ARG A 318 -20.34 -6.89 -16.71
N TRP A 319 -20.11 -5.66 -16.24
CA TRP A 319 -19.21 -4.70 -16.91
C TRP A 319 -17.79 -4.73 -16.39
N LEU A 320 -17.63 -5.06 -15.11
CA LEU A 320 -16.39 -5.09 -14.38
C LEU A 320 -16.24 -6.50 -13.81
N ARG A 321 -15.92 -7.47 -14.68
CA ARG A 321 -15.66 -8.88 -14.35
C ARG A 321 -14.29 -9.32 -14.86
N ASP A 322 -13.74 -10.35 -14.22
CA ASP A 322 -12.47 -10.99 -14.55
C ASP A 322 -12.63 -12.43 -15.07
N GLY A 323 -13.88 -12.89 -15.14
CA GLY A 323 -14.26 -14.19 -15.67
C GLY A 323 -14.02 -15.38 -14.74
N HIS A 324 -13.74 -15.17 -13.44
CA HIS A 324 -13.69 -16.28 -12.48
C HIS A 324 -15.09 -16.80 -12.09
N ILE A 325 -16.12 -15.97 -12.28
CA ILE A 325 -17.51 -16.30 -11.99
C ILE A 325 -18.29 -16.31 -13.30
N LEU A 326 -19.14 -17.32 -13.48
CA LEU A 326 -20.06 -17.39 -14.62
C LEU A 326 -20.98 -16.17 -14.63
N PRO A 327 -21.30 -15.62 -15.81
CA PRO A 327 -22.16 -14.44 -15.92
C PRO A 327 -23.57 -14.74 -15.36
N HIS A 328 -24.15 -13.77 -14.65
CA HIS A 328 -25.50 -13.88 -14.06
C HIS A 328 -26.45 -12.84 -14.67
N PRO A 329 -27.71 -13.20 -15.05
CA PRO A 329 -28.22 -14.57 -15.15
C PRO A 329 -27.60 -15.31 -16.34
N LEU A 330 -27.17 -16.55 -16.12
CA LEU A 330 -26.75 -17.44 -17.20
C LEU A 330 -28.02 -18.02 -17.86
N VAL A 331 -28.68 -17.26 -18.72
CA VAL A 331 -29.74 -17.78 -19.58
C VAL A 331 -29.05 -18.36 -20.80
N LEU A 332 -28.77 -19.67 -20.75
CA LEU A 332 -28.38 -20.39 -21.96
C LEU A 332 -29.65 -20.54 -22.80
N PRO A 333 -29.64 -20.11 -24.08
CA PRO A 333 -30.79 -20.31 -24.94
C PRO A 333 -31.14 -21.80 -24.96
N GLU A 334 -32.40 -22.12 -24.66
CA GLU A 334 -32.91 -23.48 -24.78
C GLU A 334 -32.67 -23.97 -26.20
N ALA A 335 -32.44 -25.27 -26.33
CA ALA A 335 -32.32 -25.85 -27.64
C ALA A 335 -33.69 -25.85 -28.31
N ASP A 336 -33.92 -24.90 -29.21
CA ASP A 336 -35.15 -24.82 -29.98
C ASP A 336 -35.47 -26.19 -30.63
N ALA A 337 -36.72 -26.63 -30.49
CA ALA A 337 -37.27 -27.76 -31.21
C ALA A 337 -37.35 -27.44 -32.72
N GLU A 338 -37.05 -28.44 -33.56
CA GLU A 338 -36.93 -28.42 -35.04
C GLU A 338 -35.65 -27.78 -35.64
N PRO A 339 -34.71 -28.58 -36.20
CA PRO A 339 -33.46 -28.10 -36.80
C PRO A 339 -33.67 -27.62 -38.25
N THR A 340 -33.79 -26.31 -38.47
CA THR A 340 -33.88 -25.71 -39.82
C THR A 340 -32.51 -25.49 -40.50
N GLY A 341 -31.57 -26.43 -40.35
CA GLY A 341 -30.20 -26.31 -40.90
C GLY A 341 -29.50 -27.65 -41.13
N SER A 342 -28.46 -27.66 -41.96
CA SER A 342 -27.74 -28.89 -42.29
C SER A 342 -26.88 -29.40 -41.14
N ARG A 343 -26.80 -30.73 -41.01
CA ARG A 343 -26.20 -31.44 -39.88
C ARG A 343 -24.98 -32.24 -40.34
N ALA A 344 -23.86 -32.11 -39.64
CA ALA A 344 -22.62 -32.83 -39.92
C ALA A 344 -22.11 -33.55 -38.66
N THR A 345 -21.65 -34.79 -38.82
CA THR A 345 -21.09 -35.60 -37.72
C THR A 345 -19.58 -35.70 -37.91
N LEU A 346 -18.82 -35.37 -36.86
CA LEU A 346 -17.36 -35.48 -36.86
C LEU A 346 -16.93 -36.86 -36.35
N ALA A 347 -15.78 -37.36 -36.84
CA ALA A 347 -15.21 -38.62 -36.37
C ALA A 347 -14.61 -38.47 -34.96
N LEU A 348 -14.43 -39.59 -34.26
CA LEU A 348 -13.86 -39.61 -32.91
C LEU A 348 -12.44 -39.04 -32.90
N GLY A 349 -12.17 -38.10 -32.00
CA GLY A 349 -10.89 -37.42 -31.87
C GLY A 349 -10.63 -36.34 -32.94
N VAL A 350 -11.59 -36.09 -33.85
CA VAL A 350 -11.50 -35.00 -34.82
C VAL A 350 -12.06 -33.72 -34.23
N ASP A 351 -11.27 -32.68 -34.40
CA ASP A 351 -11.49 -31.33 -33.92
C ASP A 351 -12.42 -30.54 -34.85
N LEU A 352 -13.39 -29.82 -34.29
CA LEU A 352 -14.15 -28.81 -35.02
C LEU A 352 -13.23 -27.61 -35.28
N ILE A 353 -12.99 -27.26 -36.55
CA ILE A 353 -12.26 -26.06 -36.96
C ILE A 353 -13.01 -25.43 -38.14
N LEU A 354 -13.52 -24.21 -37.95
CA LEU A 354 -14.24 -23.42 -38.96
C LEU A 354 -13.55 -22.05 -39.07
N THR A 355 -12.92 -21.75 -40.20
CA THR A 355 -12.15 -20.51 -40.38
C THR A 355 -12.94 -19.35 -41.01
N LYS A 356 -14.11 -19.65 -41.60
CA LYS A 356 -15.09 -18.69 -42.14
C LYS A 356 -16.50 -19.30 -42.09
N PRO A 357 -17.18 -19.32 -40.92
CA PRO A 357 -18.49 -19.94 -40.81
C PRO A 357 -19.53 -19.18 -41.65
N HIS A 358 -20.32 -19.91 -42.42
CA HIS A 358 -21.42 -19.38 -43.23
C HIS A 358 -22.74 -20.06 -42.87
N GLY A 359 -23.83 -19.29 -42.82
CA GLY A 359 -25.18 -19.84 -42.62
C GLY A 359 -25.40 -20.43 -41.22
N ALA A 360 -26.30 -21.42 -41.15
CA ALA A 360 -26.65 -22.14 -39.93
C ALA A 360 -26.36 -23.64 -40.08
N HIS A 361 -25.44 -24.16 -39.25
CA HIS A 361 -24.98 -25.54 -39.31
C HIS A 361 -24.88 -26.15 -37.90
N THR A 362 -25.24 -27.42 -37.78
CA THR A 362 -25.10 -28.18 -36.53
C THR A 362 -24.04 -29.26 -36.68
N TYR A 363 -23.00 -29.20 -35.85
CA TYR A 363 -21.91 -30.17 -35.79
C TYR A 363 -22.09 -31.07 -34.57
N ILE A 364 -22.02 -32.38 -34.76
CA ILE A 364 -22.10 -33.36 -33.68
C ILE A 364 -20.72 -33.97 -33.46
N LEU A 365 -20.23 -33.94 -32.23
CA LEU A 365 -18.95 -34.52 -31.82
C LEU A 365 -19.16 -35.68 -30.86
N PRO A 366 -18.55 -36.87 -31.11
CA PRO A 366 -18.63 -38.01 -30.20
C PRO A 366 -17.80 -37.76 -28.95
N ILE A 367 -18.36 -38.06 -27.79
CA ILE A 367 -17.69 -37.94 -26.49
C ILE A 367 -16.64 -39.07 -26.37
N PRO A 368 -15.39 -38.76 -26.00
CA PRO A 368 -14.38 -39.78 -25.74
C PRO A 368 -14.78 -40.70 -24.58
N THR A 369 -14.29 -41.95 -24.59
CA THR A 369 -14.51 -42.92 -23.50
C THR A 369 -13.73 -42.59 -22.22
N THR A 370 -12.83 -41.62 -22.26
CA THR A 370 -12.06 -41.12 -21.12
C THR A 370 -12.66 -39.83 -20.56
N LYS A 371 -12.40 -39.53 -19.29
CA LYS A 371 -12.80 -38.27 -18.68
C LYS A 371 -12.15 -37.11 -19.43
N ALA A 372 -12.97 -36.27 -20.07
CA ALA A 372 -12.51 -35.19 -20.92
C ALA A 372 -13.29 -33.89 -20.62
N LYS A 373 -12.64 -32.77 -20.92
CA LYS A 373 -13.25 -31.44 -20.95
C LYS A 373 -13.52 -31.05 -22.39
N PHE A 374 -14.70 -30.51 -22.64
CA PHE A 374 -14.99 -29.87 -23.92
C PHE A 374 -14.53 -28.42 -23.86
N VAL A 375 -13.64 -28.04 -24.80
CA VAL A 375 -13.11 -26.68 -24.92
C VAL A 375 -13.49 -26.14 -26.28
N LEU A 376 -14.10 -24.96 -26.31
CA LEU A 376 -14.52 -24.24 -27.52
C LEU A 376 -14.02 -22.80 -27.45
N LEU A 377 -13.43 -22.34 -28.54
CA LEU A 377 -12.95 -20.97 -28.74
C LEU A 377 -13.68 -20.37 -29.94
N LEU A 378 -14.19 -19.14 -29.76
CA LEU A 378 -14.96 -18.41 -30.76
C LEU A 378 -14.41 -17.00 -30.94
N SER A 379 -14.05 -16.62 -32.17
CA SER A 379 -13.68 -15.24 -32.48
C SER A 379 -14.83 -14.46 -33.10
N ARG A 380 -14.93 -13.17 -32.74
CA ARG A 380 -15.92 -12.19 -33.24
C ARG A 380 -17.40 -12.50 -32.98
N GLY A 381 -17.76 -13.69 -32.51
CA GLY A 381 -19.15 -14.08 -32.19
C GLY A 381 -19.46 -14.10 -30.69
N SER A 382 -20.64 -14.63 -30.35
CA SER A 382 -21.10 -14.77 -28.95
C SER A 382 -21.57 -16.20 -28.61
N ILE A 383 -21.39 -16.57 -27.33
CA ILE A 383 -21.93 -17.79 -26.72
C ILE A 383 -22.81 -17.37 -25.54
N GLY A 384 -24.13 -17.52 -25.70
CA GLY A 384 -25.10 -17.01 -24.73
C GLY A 384 -24.92 -15.49 -24.51
N PRO A 385 -24.83 -15.01 -23.27
CA PRO A 385 -24.67 -13.58 -22.98
C PRO A 385 -23.23 -13.06 -23.16
N VAL A 386 -22.26 -13.92 -23.49
CA VAL A 386 -20.85 -13.56 -23.54
C VAL A 386 -20.36 -13.42 -24.98
N GLY A 387 -19.83 -12.25 -25.31
CA GLY A 387 -19.22 -11.93 -26.58
C GLY A 387 -18.51 -10.57 -26.51
N PRO A 388 -17.74 -10.21 -27.55
CA PRO A 388 -17.22 -8.86 -27.69
C PRO A 388 -18.35 -7.83 -27.76
N GLN A 389 -18.08 -6.57 -27.38
CA GLN A 389 -19.12 -5.52 -27.36
C GLN A 389 -19.76 -5.29 -28.74
N LYS A 390 -18.98 -5.38 -29.81
CA LYS A 390 -19.44 -5.36 -31.21
C LYS A 390 -19.28 -6.74 -31.85
N ALA A 391 -19.93 -7.75 -31.27
CA ALA A 391 -19.99 -9.09 -31.86
C ALA A 391 -20.65 -9.04 -33.25
N SER A 392 -20.19 -9.90 -34.17
CA SER A 392 -20.88 -10.18 -35.43
C SER A 392 -22.20 -10.92 -35.17
N SER A 393 -22.98 -11.15 -36.23
CA SER A 393 -24.19 -11.98 -36.19
C SER A 393 -23.91 -13.45 -35.82
N LEU A 394 -22.64 -13.87 -35.75
CA LEU A 394 -22.21 -15.21 -35.39
C LEU A 394 -22.56 -15.57 -33.94
N LYS A 395 -23.45 -16.55 -33.79
CA LYS A 395 -23.87 -17.10 -32.49
C LYS A 395 -23.58 -18.58 -32.43
N VAL A 396 -23.08 -19.05 -31.29
CA VAL A 396 -22.81 -20.48 -31.06
C VAL A 396 -23.56 -20.98 -29.84
N LYS A 397 -24.26 -22.11 -30.01
CA LYS A 397 -24.97 -22.83 -28.95
C LYS A 397 -24.32 -24.20 -28.76
N VAL A 398 -24.11 -24.61 -27.50
CA VAL A 398 -23.51 -25.91 -27.15
C VAL A 398 -24.52 -26.71 -26.31
N PHE A 399 -24.79 -27.95 -26.71
CA PHE A 399 -25.83 -28.78 -26.10
C PHE A 399 -25.45 -30.28 -26.09
N GLU A 400 -26.10 -31.04 -25.23
CA GLU A 400 -25.99 -32.50 -25.20
C GLU A 400 -26.95 -33.14 -26.21
N SER A 401 -26.47 -34.15 -26.94
CA SER A 401 -27.22 -34.83 -28.00
C SER A 401 -27.26 -36.35 -27.81
N GLY A 402 -28.41 -36.96 -28.13
CA GLY A 402 -28.60 -38.41 -28.13
C GLY A 402 -27.95 -39.16 -29.30
N GLY A 403 -27.37 -38.46 -30.27
CA GLY A 403 -26.63 -39.05 -31.40
C GLY A 403 -27.27 -38.85 -32.77
N VAL A 404 -26.77 -39.63 -33.74
CA VAL A 404 -27.19 -39.60 -35.16
C VAL A 404 -28.50 -40.39 -35.30
N GLY A 405 -29.62 -39.68 -35.51
CA GLY A 405 -30.95 -40.29 -35.71
C GLY A 405 -31.89 -40.26 -34.49
N ALA A 406 -31.44 -39.76 -33.33
CA ALA A 406 -32.33 -39.47 -32.21
C ALA A 406 -32.91 -38.04 -32.35
N ASP A 407 -34.22 -37.96 -32.52
CA ASP A 407 -34.98 -36.71 -32.41
C ASP A 407 -34.99 -36.25 -30.95
N GLY A 408 -34.12 -35.30 -30.62
CA GLY A 408 -34.13 -34.67 -29.31
C GLY A 408 -32.80 -34.04 -28.97
N VAL A 409 -32.75 -32.71 -29.06
CA VAL A 409 -31.81 -31.96 -28.23
C VAL A 409 -32.30 -32.06 -26.78
N ARG A 410 -31.43 -32.45 -25.85
CA ARG A 410 -31.86 -32.76 -24.47
C ARG A 410 -31.72 -31.57 -23.53
N SER A 411 -30.56 -30.90 -23.55
CA SER A 411 -30.24 -29.81 -22.63
C SER A 411 -29.03 -29.00 -23.10
N ALA A 412 -29.03 -27.70 -22.81
CA ALA A 412 -27.86 -26.85 -23.01
C ALA A 412 -26.71 -27.29 -22.08
N LEU A 413 -25.49 -27.37 -22.61
CA LEU A 413 -24.33 -27.81 -21.83
C LEU A 413 -23.90 -26.67 -20.90
N LYS A 414 -23.84 -26.95 -19.59
CA LYS A 414 -23.47 -25.95 -18.60
C LYS A 414 -21.95 -25.74 -18.58
N PRO A 415 -21.43 -24.52 -18.81
CA PRO A 415 -20.00 -24.24 -18.76
C PRO A 415 -19.47 -24.21 -17.32
N ASN A 416 -18.24 -24.66 -17.14
CA ASN A 416 -17.38 -24.38 -16.00
C ASN A 416 -16.71 -23.01 -16.14
N ILE A 417 -16.29 -22.65 -17.36
CA ILE A 417 -15.70 -21.35 -17.70
C ILE A 417 -16.42 -20.82 -18.93
N LEU A 418 -16.90 -19.58 -18.85
CA LEU A 418 -17.43 -18.83 -19.98
C LEU A 418 -16.98 -17.37 -19.86
N LYS A 419 -15.99 -16.97 -20.65
CA LYS A 419 -15.43 -15.62 -20.63
C LYS A 419 -14.71 -15.24 -21.92
N PRO A 420 -14.61 -13.95 -22.27
CA PRO A 420 -13.66 -13.48 -23.26
C PRO A 420 -12.22 -13.56 -22.71
N ILE A 421 -11.28 -13.97 -23.56
CA ILE A 421 -9.83 -13.91 -23.34
C ILE A 421 -9.18 -13.10 -24.47
N PRO A 422 -8.01 -12.47 -24.25
CA PRO A 422 -7.36 -11.69 -25.29
C PRO A 422 -6.93 -12.57 -26.47
N SER A 423 -6.84 -11.96 -27.64
CA SER A 423 -6.27 -12.58 -28.85
C SER A 423 -5.09 -11.76 -29.33
N PRO A 424 -3.89 -11.91 -28.72
CA PRO A 424 -2.71 -11.14 -29.09
C PRO A 424 -2.34 -11.31 -30.57
N ILE A 425 -1.93 -10.22 -31.21
CA ILE A 425 -1.43 -10.26 -32.59
C ILE A 425 -0.07 -10.99 -32.59
N PRO A 426 0.11 -12.06 -33.40
CA PRO A 426 1.38 -12.76 -33.51
C PRO A 426 2.55 -11.81 -33.83
N GLY A 427 3.66 -11.95 -33.12
CA GLY A 427 4.86 -11.11 -33.31
C GLY A 427 4.80 -9.72 -32.68
N ALA A 428 3.63 -9.24 -32.25
CA ALA A 428 3.49 -7.96 -31.55
C ALA A 428 3.65 -8.11 -30.02
N PRO A 429 4.09 -7.07 -29.30
CA PRO A 429 4.00 -7.04 -27.85
C PRO A 429 2.54 -7.04 -27.39
N PHE A 430 2.28 -7.66 -26.24
CA PHE A 430 0.97 -7.67 -25.62
C PHE A 430 1.05 -7.22 -24.15
N PRO A 431 0.19 -6.31 -23.70
CA PRO A 431 -0.73 -5.47 -24.50
C PRO A 431 0.01 -4.56 -25.48
N ILE A 432 -0.66 -4.12 -26.56
CA ILE A 432 -0.07 -3.19 -27.53
C ILE A 432 0.18 -1.86 -26.82
N PRO A 433 1.42 -1.32 -26.81
CA PRO A 433 1.71 -0.05 -26.17
C PRO A 433 0.82 1.07 -26.72
N THR A 434 0.26 1.90 -25.83
CA THR A 434 -0.59 3.07 -26.16
C THR A 434 -1.92 2.79 -26.88
N GLU A 435 -2.15 1.59 -27.40
CA GLU A 435 -3.41 1.20 -28.05
C GLU A 435 -4.21 0.24 -27.17
N GLY A 436 -3.55 -0.70 -26.51
CA GLY A 436 -4.17 -1.70 -25.64
C GLY A 436 -5.04 -2.70 -26.40
N SER A 437 -6.14 -3.09 -25.77
CA SER A 437 -7.20 -3.89 -26.41
C SER A 437 -8.46 -3.03 -26.60
N ASP A 438 -9.22 -3.28 -27.65
CA ASP A 438 -10.53 -2.66 -27.89
C ASP A 438 -11.66 -3.43 -27.18
N GLU A 439 -12.79 -2.78 -26.88
CA GLU A 439 -13.97 -3.42 -26.27
C GLU A 439 -14.59 -4.51 -27.16
N SER A 440 -14.27 -4.48 -28.46
CA SER A 440 -14.73 -5.43 -29.47
C SER A 440 -13.70 -6.53 -29.76
N GLU A 441 -12.56 -6.52 -29.08
CA GLU A 441 -11.50 -7.53 -29.24
C GLU A 441 -11.61 -8.66 -28.21
N GLY A 442 -11.05 -9.81 -28.59
CA GLY A 442 -11.03 -11.02 -27.77
C GLY A 442 -11.77 -12.18 -28.41
N ILE A 443 -11.54 -13.36 -27.83
CA ILE A 443 -12.18 -14.61 -28.21
C ILE A 443 -12.95 -15.15 -27.01
N VAL A 444 -14.13 -15.72 -27.24
CA VAL A 444 -14.93 -16.34 -26.19
C VAL A 444 -14.40 -17.74 -25.93
N LEU A 445 -13.97 -17.99 -24.70
CA LEU A 445 -13.60 -19.30 -24.18
C LEU A 445 -14.80 -19.93 -23.48
N PHE A 446 -15.16 -21.13 -23.90
CA PHE A 446 -16.13 -22.00 -23.26
C PHE A 446 -15.43 -23.31 -22.85
N GLU A 447 -15.48 -23.64 -21.57
CA GLU A 447 -15.07 -24.94 -21.04
C GLU A 447 -16.22 -25.60 -20.29
N ALA A 448 -16.44 -26.88 -20.52
CA ALA A 448 -17.40 -27.69 -19.77
C ALA A 448 -16.83 -29.08 -19.46
N ASP A 449 -17.09 -29.56 -18.25
CA ASP A 449 -16.86 -30.95 -17.87
C ASP A 449 -17.89 -31.84 -18.57
N VAL A 450 -17.43 -32.96 -19.12
CA VAL A 450 -18.28 -33.92 -19.82
C VAL A 450 -18.19 -35.25 -19.10
N THR A 451 -19.32 -35.73 -18.57
CA THR A 451 -19.43 -37.04 -17.92
C THR A 451 -20.08 -38.02 -18.86
N LEU A 452 -19.52 -39.23 -18.97
CA LEU A 452 -20.16 -40.35 -19.67
C LEU A 452 -21.47 -40.72 -18.94
N GLY A 453 -22.61 -40.37 -19.53
CA GLY A 453 -23.92 -40.83 -19.08
C GLY A 453 -24.39 -42.05 -19.86
N GLU A 454 -25.31 -42.84 -19.30
CA GLU A 454 -25.84 -44.08 -19.94
C GLU A 454 -26.60 -43.84 -21.26
N SER A 455 -26.86 -42.58 -21.67
CA SER A 455 -27.72 -42.27 -22.82
C SER A 455 -27.33 -41.06 -23.69
N SER A 456 -26.19 -40.39 -23.44
CA SER A 456 -25.72 -39.21 -24.20
C SER A 456 -24.25 -39.36 -24.60
N ASN A 457 -24.00 -39.89 -25.80
CA ASN A 457 -22.64 -40.12 -26.32
C ASN A 457 -22.09 -38.96 -27.16
N TRP A 458 -22.81 -37.82 -27.27
CA TRP A 458 -22.50 -36.78 -28.25
C TRP A 458 -22.73 -35.35 -27.73
N ILE A 459 -21.88 -34.42 -28.15
CA ILE A 459 -22.04 -32.97 -27.96
C ILE A 459 -22.39 -32.33 -29.30
N GLY A 460 -23.43 -31.51 -29.30
CA GLY A 460 -23.82 -30.68 -30.44
C GLY A 460 -23.30 -29.26 -30.31
N VAL A 461 -22.69 -28.74 -31.37
CA VAL A 461 -22.30 -27.35 -31.53
C VAL A 461 -23.09 -26.78 -32.71
N ARG A 462 -24.02 -25.87 -32.44
CA ARG A 462 -24.78 -25.17 -33.48
C ARG A 462 -24.20 -23.79 -33.69
N VAL A 463 -23.85 -23.51 -34.95
CA VAL A 463 -23.31 -22.22 -35.41
C VAL A 463 -24.40 -21.56 -36.24
N GLU A 464 -24.81 -20.34 -35.87
CA GLU A 464 -25.87 -19.57 -36.51
C GLU A 464 -25.34 -18.18 -36.92
N GLY A 465 -25.91 -17.59 -37.98
CA GLY A 465 -25.58 -16.22 -38.39
C GLY A 465 -24.15 -16.05 -38.93
N GLY A 466 -23.59 -17.08 -39.56
CA GLY A 466 -22.27 -16.99 -40.18
C GLY A 466 -22.29 -16.12 -41.45
N GLU A 467 -21.59 -14.98 -41.42
CA GLU A 467 -21.39 -14.10 -42.58
C GLU A 467 -19.97 -14.21 -43.18
N GLY A 468 -19.22 -15.28 -42.84
CA GLY A 468 -17.84 -15.47 -43.30
C GLY A 468 -16.78 -14.69 -42.51
N ALA A 469 -17.17 -14.08 -41.38
CA ALA A 469 -16.28 -13.39 -40.47
C ALA A 469 -16.06 -14.18 -39.16
N GLY A 470 -14.82 -14.22 -38.68
CA GLY A 470 -14.45 -14.95 -37.46
C GLY A 470 -14.22 -16.44 -37.69
N TRP A 471 -13.97 -17.16 -36.61
CA TRP A 471 -13.66 -18.59 -36.62
C TRP A 471 -14.18 -19.28 -35.35
N VAL A 472 -14.45 -20.58 -35.46
CA VAL A 472 -14.93 -21.44 -34.37
C VAL A 472 -14.01 -22.66 -34.31
N THR A 473 -13.47 -22.98 -33.14
CA THR A 473 -12.67 -24.19 -32.94
C THR A 473 -13.05 -24.86 -31.63
N GLY A 474 -13.30 -26.17 -31.65
CA GLY A 474 -13.70 -26.89 -30.45
C GLY A 474 -13.44 -28.39 -30.51
N GLY A 475 -13.29 -29.00 -29.34
CA GLY A 475 -13.06 -30.43 -29.21
C GLY A 475 -12.76 -30.84 -27.79
N PHE A 476 -12.39 -32.11 -27.63
CA PHE A 476 -12.17 -32.71 -26.32
C PHE A 476 -10.70 -32.68 -25.93
N VAL A 477 -10.44 -32.32 -24.68
CA VAL A 477 -9.10 -32.34 -24.08
C VAL A 477 -9.14 -33.24 -22.86
N VAL A 478 -8.16 -34.12 -22.72
CA VAL A 478 -8.00 -34.97 -21.53
C VAL A 478 -7.80 -34.07 -20.31
N ASP A 479 -8.57 -34.31 -19.25
CA ASP A 479 -8.52 -33.50 -18.02
C ASP A 479 -7.38 -33.92 -17.09
N GLU A 480 -6.14 -33.83 -17.57
CA GLU A 480 -4.94 -34.09 -16.78
C GLU A 480 -4.20 -32.76 -16.48
N SER A 481 -3.92 -32.50 -15.20
CA SER A 481 -3.02 -31.43 -14.78
C SER A 481 -1.60 -31.97 -14.63
N PHE A 482 -0.64 -31.28 -15.26
CA PHE A 482 0.77 -31.61 -15.18
C PHE A 482 1.32 -31.05 -13.88
N THR A 483 1.39 -31.92 -12.86
CA THR A 483 1.95 -31.56 -11.57
C THR A 483 3.46 -31.78 -11.57
N ASN A 484 4.23 -30.75 -11.27
CA ASN A 484 5.68 -30.85 -11.14
C ASN A 484 6.12 -30.45 -9.73
N GLY A 485 6.85 -31.35 -9.05
CA GLY A 485 7.31 -31.19 -7.67
C GLY A 485 8.49 -30.24 -7.47
N VAL A 486 8.81 -29.38 -8.46
CA VAL A 486 9.91 -28.41 -8.36
C VAL A 486 9.66 -27.45 -7.21
N THR A 487 10.72 -27.21 -6.43
CA THR A 487 10.70 -26.29 -5.30
C THR A 487 11.35 -24.96 -5.66
N THR A 488 10.96 -23.86 -4.99
CA THR A 488 11.60 -22.56 -5.24
C THR A 488 13.10 -22.57 -4.90
N ILE A 489 13.53 -23.41 -3.95
CA ILE A 489 14.94 -23.57 -3.57
C ILE A 489 15.76 -24.10 -4.76
N GLN A 490 15.24 -25.07 -5.52
CA GLN A 490 15.90 -25.59 -6.72
C GLN A 490 16.07 -24.52 -7.81
N LEU A 491 15.18 -23.52 -7.84
CA LEU A 491 15.19 -22.43 -8.83
C LEU A 491 16.07 -21.23 -8.40
N LEU A 492 16.71 -21.26 -7.23
CA LEU A 492 17.57 -20.17 -6.75
C LEU A 492 18.77 -19.91 -7.68
N LEU A 493 19.43 -20.98 -8.12
CA LEU A 493 20.63 -20.90 -8.97
C LEU A 493 20.46 -21.63 -10.32
N GLY A 494 19.38 -22.40 -10.47
CA GLY A 494 19.12 -23.24 -11.64
C GLY A 494 17.91 -22.81 -12.46
N LYS A 495 17.64 -23.61 -13.48
CA LYS A 495 16.40 -23.56 -14.27
C LYS A 495 15.89 -24.99 -14.46
N VAL A 496 14.58 -25.15 -14.62
CA VAL A 496 13.96 -26.44 -14.92
C VAL A 496 13.27 -26.33 -16.27
N SER A 497 13.62 -27.23 -17.18
CA SER A 497 12.96 -27.37 -18.48
C SER A 497 11.74 -28.27 -18.32
N VAL A 498 10.58 -27.77 -18.73
CA VAL A 498 9.30 -28.48 -18.71
C VAL A 498 8.87 -28.69 -20.16
N SER A 499 8.68 -29.95 -20.55
CA SER A 499 8.16 -30.28 -21.89
C SER A 499 6.64 -30.13 -21.93
N MET A 500 6.13 -29.68 -23.07
CA MET A 500 4.69 -29.71 -23.34
C MET A 500 4.22 -31.17 -23.46
N PRO A 501 2.98 -31.46 -23.03
CA PRO A 501 2.37 -32.76 -23.24
C PRO A 501 2.29 -33.08 -24.74
N SER A 502 2.44 -34.35 -25.12
CA SER A 502 2.41 -34.76 -26.53
C SER A 502 0.98 -34.71 -27.11
N LEU A 503 0.89 -34.13 -28.33
CA LEU A 503 -0.22 -34.07 -29.31
C LEU A 503 -1.37 -33.08 -29.04
N GLY A 504 -1.36 -31.94 -29.76
CA GLY A 504 -2.57 -31.22 -30.17
C GLY A 504 -3.44 -30.59 -29.07
N THR A 505 -2.98 -30.55 -27.81
CA THR A 505 -3.80 -30.12 -26.69
C THR A 505 -4.13 -28.63 -26.75
N ARG A 506 -5.41 -28.30 -27.00
CA ARG A 506 -5.92 -26.91 -26.96
C ARG A 506 -5.80 -26.25 -25.58
N ARG A 507 -5.66 -27.07 -24.54
CA ARG A 507 -5.58 -26.68 -23.14
C ARG A 507 -4.56 -27.57 -22.43
N ALA A 508 -3.56 -26.99 -21.80
CA ALA A 508 -2.61 -27.70 -20.93
C ALA A 508 -2.52 -26.97 -19.58
N SER A 509 -2.79 -27.66 -18.48
CA SER A 509 -2.75 -27.06 -17.14
C SER A 509 -1.50 -27.52 -16.39
N PHE A 510 -0.73 -26.59 -15.85
CA PHE A 510 0.49 -26.86 -15.11
C PHE A 510 0.32 -26.45 -13.65
N GLU A 511 0.69 -27.34 -12.73
CA GLU A 511 0.57 -27.15 -11.29
C GLU A 511 1.94 -27.36 -10.62
N PHE A 512 2.40 -26.34 -9.90
CA PHE A 512 3.67 -26.36 -9.18
C PHE A 512 3.41 -26.10 -7.69
N PRO A 513 3.00 -27.12 -6.92
CA PRO A 513 2.52 -26.97 -5.55
C PRO A 513 3.59 -26.48 -4.57
N HIS A 514 4.87 -26.72 -4.86
CA HIS A 514 5.99 -26.36 -3.99
C HIS A 514 6.70 -25.06 -4.41
N LEU A 515 6.14 -24.31 -5.35
CA LEU A 515 6.61 -22.96 -5.66
C LEU A 515 5.95 -21.93 -4.75
N LEU A 516 6.77 -21.12 -4.10
CA LEU A 516 6.29 -20.05 -3.23
C LEU A 516 5.52 -18.99 -4.02
N SER A 517 4.25 -18.78 -3.68
CA SER A 517 3.41 -17.69 -4.19
C SER A 517 3.47 -16.51 -3.22
N ASN A 518 4.41 -15.59 -3.48
CA ASN A 518 4.64 -14.41 -2.65
C ASN A 518 5.04 -13.19 -3.51
N ALA A 519 4.59 -12.00 -3.11
CA ALA A 519 4.86 -10.71 -3.74
C ALA A 519 6.35 -10.33 -3.86
N LEU A 520 7.20 -10.98 -3.07
CA LEU A 520 8.65 -10.78 -3.07
C LEU A 520 9.40 -11.59 -4.13
N ILE A 521 8.72 -12.47 -4.90
CA ILE A 521 9.36 -13.35 -5.89
C ILE A 521 8.74 -13.16 -7.27
N VAL A 522 9.60 -13.18 -8.29
CA VAL A 522 9.21 -13.19 -9.70
C VAL A 522 9.87 -14.37 -10.40
N TYR A 523 9.04 -15.20 -11.02
CA TYR A 523 9.48 -16.31 -11.86
C TYR A 523 9.60 -15.86 -13.32
N ARG A 524 10.48 -16.50 -14.07
CA ARG A 524 10.70 -16.28 -15.49
C ARG A 524 10.40 -17.55 -16.26
N ILE A 525 9.64 -17.41 -17.34
CA ILE A 525 9.37 -18.46 -18.32
C ILE A 525 10.02 -18.07 -19.65
N ILE A 526 10.78 -19.00 -20.24
CA ILE A 526 11.36 -18.87 -21.58
C ILE A 526 10.79 -19.99 -22.45
N PRO A 527 9.91 -19.68 -23.43
CA PRO A 527 9.31 -20.71 -24.27
C PRO A 527 10.29 -21.26 -25.31
N HIS A 528 10.14 -22.54 -25.66
CA HIS A 528 10.91 -23.23 -26.69
C HIS A 528 10.01 -23.60 -27.86
N HIS A 529 10.31 -23.07 -29.05
CA HIS A 529 9.52 -23.28 -30.27
C HIS A 529 10.22 -24.20 -31.25
N ARG A 530 9.43 -24.97 -32.01
CA ARG A 530 9.84 -25.68 -33.21
C ARG A 530 9.50 -24.86 -34.45
N LYS A 531 10.24 -25.05 -35.54
CA LYS A 531 9.76 -24.63 -36.86
C LYS A 531 8.50 -25.41 -37.24
N LEU A 532 7.45 -24.70 -37.67
CA LEU A 532 6.25 -25.32 -38.22
C LEU A 532 6.58 -26.10 -39.50
N GLU A 533 5.90 -27.23 -39.71
CA GLU A 533 5.95 -27.95 -40.98
C GLU A 533 5.27 -27.11 -42.07
N ASN A 534 5.81 -27.11 -43.29
CA ASN A 534 5.31 -26.28 -44.40
C ASN A 534 3.84 -26.57 -44.79
N SER A 535 3.28 -27.71 -44.37
CA SER A 535 1.90 -28.14 -44.61
C SER A 535 0.88 -27.55 -43.63
N CYS A 536 1.32 -26.92 -42.53
CA CYS A 536 0.43 -26.41 -41.50
C CYS A 536 0.12 -24.92 -41.70
N ALA A 537 -1.17 -24.57 -41.65
CA ALA A 537 -1.58 -23.17 -41.60
C ALA A 537 -1.22 -22.53 -40.24
N GLU A 538 -1.14 -21.20 -40.22
CA GLU A 538 -0.89 -20.44 -38.99
C GLU A 538 -1.92 -20.77 -37.88
N PRO A 539 -1.50 -20.75 -36.61
CA PRO A 539 -2.40 -21.00 -35.49
C PRO A 539 -3.49 -19.92 -35.41
N LEU A 540 -4.74 -20.34 -35.20
CA LEU A 540 -5.87 -19.41 -34.97
C LEU A 540 -5.73 -18.65 -33.65
N LEU A 541 -5.10 -19.29 -32.66
CA LEU A 541 -4.71 -18.69 -31.39
C LEU A 541 -3.28 -19.13 -31.06
N ALA A 542 -2.34 -18.19 -31.08
CA ALA A 542 -0.99 -18.42 -30.60
C ALA A 542 -1.00 -18.85 -29.12
N PRO A 543 -0.04 -19.69 -28.66
CA PRO A 543 -0.02 -20.19 -27.30
C PRO A 543 -0.11 -19.06 -26.26
N LEU A 544 -1.21 -19.02 -25.53
CA LEU A 544 -1.55 -18.00 -24.54
C LEU A 544 -1.49 -18.61 -23.14
N LEU A 545 -0.54 -18.16 -22.33
CA LEU A 545 -0.44 -18.54 -20.93
C LEU A 545 -1.37 -17.67 -20.09
N VAL A 546 -2.26 -18.32 -19.35
CA VAL A 546 -3.20 -17.73 -18.40
C VAL A 546 -2.74 -18.08 -16.99
N HIS A 547 -2.18 -17.09 -16.30
CA HIS A 547 -1.67 -17.22 -14.94
C HIS A 547 -2.66 -16.64 -13.93
N THR A 548 -3.06 -17.44 -12.94
CA THR A 548 -4.04 -17.07 -11.91
C THR A 548 -3.45 -17.17 -10.50
N PRO A 549 -2.61 -16.20 -10.09
CA PRO A 549 -1.90 -16.25 -8.80
C PRO A 549 -2.80 -16.03 -7.58
N HIS A 550 -3.96 -15.41 -7.76
CA HIS A 550 -4.95 -15.12 -6.72
C HIS A 550 -6.35 -15.25 -7.33
N PRO A 551 -7.40 -15.65 -6.57
CA PRO A 551 -8.76 -15.77 -7.08
C PRO A 551 -9.37 -14.52 -7.74
N SER A 552 -8.75 -13.36 -7.52
CA SER A 552 -9.16 -12.06 -8.07
C SER A 552 -8.21 -11.52 -9.14
N GLN A 553 -7.15 -12.27 -9.46
CA GLN A 553 -6.07 -11.80 -10.34
C GLN A 553 -5.78 -12.83 -11.43
N THR A 554 -5.87 -12.37 -12.67
CA THR A 554 -5.45 -13.14 -13.85
C THR A 554 -4.47 -12.30 -14.66
N HIS A 555 -3.51 -12.97 -15.29
CA HIS A 555 -2.60 -12.38 -16.27
C HIS A 555 -2.58 -13.23 -17.53
N TYR A 556 -2.47 -12.57 -18.68
CA TYR A 556 -2.43 -13.19 -19.99
C TYR A 556 -1.10 -12.86 -20.65
N PHE A 557 -0.35 -13.91 -21.04
CA PHE A 557 0.96 -13.76 -21.64
C PHE A 557 1.05 -14.58 -22.91
N PRO A 558 1.28 -13.95 -24.09
CA PRO A 558 1.62 -14.72 -25.28
C PRO A 558 2.99 -15.37 -25.05
N LEU A 559 3.07 -16.68 -25.26
CA LEU A 559 4.31 -17.44 -25.13
C LEU A 559 5.16 -17.32 -26.41
N THR A 560 5.34 -16.10 -26.93
CA THR A 560 6.23 -15.81 -28.06
C THR A 560 7.59 -15.30 -27.62
N HIS A 561 7.67 -14.77 -26.40
CA HIS A 561 8.88 -14.18 -25.82
C HIS A 561 9.03 -14.60 -24.36
N ARG A 562 10.12 -14.16 -23.71
CA ARG A 562 10.32 -14.28 -22.27
C ARG A 562 9.15 -13.64 -21.50
N VAL A 563 8.59 -14.37 -20.54
CA VAL A 563 7.49 -13.93 -19.68
C VAL A 563 7.93 -13.88 -18.22
N LEU A 564 7.41 -12.92 -17.46
CA LEU A 564 7.64 -12.78 -16.02
C LEU A 564 6.35 -13.07 -15.24
N LEU A 565 6.34 -14.16 -14.48
CA LEU A 565 5.23 -14.52 -13.61
C LEU A 565 5.46 -13.97 -12.21
N HIS A 566 4.55 -13.10 -11.79
CA HIS A 566 4.57 -12.47 -10.47
C HIS A 566 3.27 -12.82 -9.73
N THR A 567 3.36 -12.94 -8.41
CA THR A 567 2.24 -13.39 -7.57
C THR A 567 2.00 -12.37 -6.46
N HIS A 568 0.78 -12.27 -5.95
CA HIS A 568 0.42 -11.34 -4.86
C HIS A 568 -0.46 -12.00 -3.79
N ALA A 569 -0.45 -13.33 -3.71
CA ALA A 569 -1.22 -14.07 -2.71
C ALA A 569 -0.78 -13.77 -1.27
N ALA A 570 0.51 -13.51 -1.07
CA ALA A 570 1.11 -13.16 0.21
C ALA A 570 2.08 -12.00 0.03
N GLY A 571 2.22 -11.16 1.06
CA GLY A 571 3.19 -10.07 1.06
C GLY A 571 3.52 -9.56 2.46
N PRO A 572 4.55 -8.72 2.60
CA PRO A 572 4.97 -8.19 3.89
C PRO A 572 3.83 -7.47 4.62
N HIS A 573 3.54 -7.92 5.84
CA HIS A 573 2.50 -7.36 6.71
C HIS A 573 1.06 -7.51 6.20
N VAL A 574 0.82 -8.29 5.13
CA VAL A 574 -0.52 -8.62 4.61
C VAL A 574 -0.90 -10.02 5.07
N ARG A 575 -2.11 -10.17 5.61
CA ARG A 575 -2.65 -11.47 6.00
C ARG A 575 -2.97 -12.30 4.77
N VAL A 576 -2.32 -13.46 4.65
CA VAL A 576 -2.65 -14.45 3.63
C VAL A 576 -3.97 -15.12 3.98
N GLU A 577 -4.90 -15.12 3.03
CA GLU A 577 -6.17 -15.84 3.17
C GLU A 577 -5.95 -17.36 3.17
N PRO A 578 -6.54 -18.12 4.11
CA PRO A 578 -6.38 -19.57 4.17
C PRO A 578 -6.90 -20.31 2.94
N THR A 579 -7.77 -19.67 2.14
CA THR A 579 -8.43 -20.28 0.99
C THR A 579 -7.64 -20.22 -0.31
N VAL A 580 -6.50 -19.53 -0.35
CA VAL A 580 -5.67 -19.49 -1.55
C VAL A 580 -4.79 -20.74 -1.58
N PRO A 581 -4.93 -21.62 -2.59
CA PRO A 581 -4.11 -22.82 -2.68
C PRO A 581 -2.62 -22.44 -2.84
N PRO A 582 -1.71 -23.13 -2.13
CA PRO A 582 -0.28 -22.89 -2.26
C PRO A 582 0.21 -23.34 -3.65
N GLY A 583 1.29 -22.73 -4.11
CA GLY A 583 1.90 -23.07 -5.40
C GLY A 583 1.66 -22.05 -6.50
N LEU A 584 2.21 -22.37 -7.68
CA LEU A 584 1.98 -21.64 -8.93
C LEU A 584 1.10 -22.50 -9.84
N ARG A 585 0.06 -21.91 -10.42
CA ARG A 585 -0.81 -22.57 -11.40
C ARG A 585 -1.03 -21.68 -12.61
N PHE A 586 -0.85 -22.26 -13.79
CA PHE A 586 -1.22 -21.60 -15.03
C PHE A 586 -1.71 -22.60 -16.07
N THR A 587 -2.52 -22.12 -16.99
CA THR A 587 -3.05 -22.91 -18.10
C THR A 587 -2.63 -22.28 -19.41
N VAL A 588 -2.18 -23.09 -20.36
CA VAL A 588 -1.83 -22.65 -21.70
C VAL A 588 -2.95 -23.04 -22.66
N TYR A 589 -3.48 -22.04 -23.36
CA TYR A 589 -4.45 -22.22 -24.43
C TYR A 589 -3.79 -22.05 -25.79
N SER A 590 -4.13 -22.90 -26.74
CA SER A 590 -3.66 -22.76 -28.12
C SER A 590 -4.69 -23.35 -29.08
N SER A 591 -4.68 -22.90 -30.34
CA SER A 591 -5.47 -23.53 -31.40
C SER A 591 -4.69 -23.60 -32.70
N SER A 592 -4.63 -24.79 -33.29
CA SER A 592 -4.16 -24.98 -34.66
C SER A 592 -5.20 -24.45 -35.68
N GLY A 593 -4.73 -23.95 -36.82
CA GLY A 593 -5.55 -23.59 -37.98
C GLY A 593 -5.78 -24.73 -38.97
N SER A 594 -5.15 -25.88 -38.76
CA SER A 594 -5.31 -27.07 -39.61
C SER A 594 -5.47 -28.34 -38.77
N VAL A 595 -6.31 -29.26 -39.24
CA VAL A 595 -6.55 -30.55 -38.60
C VAL A 595 -5.25 -31.37 -38.60
N GLY A 596 -4.88 -31.93 -37.44
CA GLY A 596 -3.69 -32.79 -37.30
C GLY A 596 -2.34 -32.07 -37.13
N CYS A 597 -2.31 -30.73 -37.22
CA CYS A 597 -1.09 -29.95 -37.00
C CYS A 597 -0.76 -29.78 -35.51
N LYS A 598 0.52 -29.92 -35.17
CA LYS A 598 1.03 -29.76 -33.81
C LYS A 598 1.30 -28.29 -33.50
N SER A 599 1.13 -27.92 -32.23
CA SER A 599 1.60 -26.64 -31.69
C SER A 599 3.10 -26.46 -31.95
N ASP A 600 3.51 -25.22 -32.22
CA ASP A 600 4.90 -24.82 -32.35
C ASP A 600 5.65 -24.88 -31.01
N LEU A 601 4.94 -24.79 -29.88
CA LEU A 601 5.51 -24.81 -28.53
C LEU A 601 5.86 -26.24 -28.09
N ILE A 602 7.15 -26.51 -27.87
CA ILE A 602 7.66 -27.81 -27.40
C ILE A 602 7.73 -27.87 -25.86
N GLY A 603 7.95 -26.74 -25.21
CA GLY A 603 8.21 -26.67 -23.77
C GLY A 603 8.62 -25.27 -23.34
N PHE A 604 9.03 -25.13 -22.08
CA PHE A 604 9.57 -23.88 -21.55
C PHE A 604 10.58 -24.12 -20.43
N ASP A 605 11.52 -23.19 -20.27
CA ASP A 605 12.40 -23.14 -19.10
C ASP A 605 11.77 -22.24 -18.02
N LEU A 606 11.66 -22.76 -16.81
CA LEU A 606 11.23 -22.05 -15.61
C LEU A 606 12.44 -21.74 -14.71
N GLY A 607 12.56 -20.49 -14.25
CA GLY A 607 13.59 -20.08 -13.29
C GLY A 607 13.20 -18.82 -12.53
N LEU A 608 14.07 -18.35 -11.62
CA LEU A 608 13.88 -17.07 -10.93
C LEU A 608 14.45 -15.90 -11.73
N ASP A 609 13.72 -14.78 -11.71
CA ASP A 609 14.23 -13.51 -12.22
C ASP A 609 14.76 -12.66 -11.06
N TRP A 610 16.06 -12.75 -10.79
CA TRP A 610 16.68 -12.04 -9.66
C TRP A 610 16.57 -10.52 -9.76
N HIS A 611 16.65 -9.96 -10.97
CA HIS A 611 16.53 -8.52 -11.16
C HIS A 611 15.13 -8.04 -10.79
N ALA A 612 14.08 -8.67 -11.32
CA ALA A 612 12.71 -8.33 -10.97
C ALA A 612 12.40 -8.64 -9.49
N THR A 613 12.91 -9.75 -8.94
CA THR A 613 12.76 -10.15 -7.52
C THR A 613 13.36 -9.10 -6.58
N LEU A 614 14.59 -8.65 -6.82
CA LEU A 614 15.24 -7.60 -6.03
C LEU A 614 14.52 -6.25 -6.17
N GLY A 615 14.00 -5.94 -7.35
CA GLY A 615 13.13 -4.78 -7.57
C GLY A 615 11.85 -4.82 -6.73
N ARG A 616 11.29 -6.03 -6.49
CA ARG A 616 10.14 -6.19 -5.59
C ARG A 616 10.50 -5.93 -4.14
N TRP A 617 11.68 -6.37 -3.68
CA TRP A 617 12.13 -6.13 -2.30
C TRP A 617 12.27 -4.63 -2.02
N ALA A 618 12.87 -3.90 -2.97
CA ALA A 618 13.08 -2.46 -2.88
C ALA A 618 11.77 -1.71 -2.63
N SER A 619 10.71 -2.02 -3.40
CA SER A 619 9.44 -1.29 -3.29
C SER A 619 8.62 -1.62 -2.04
N ARG A 620 8.85 -2.76 -1.37
CA ARG A 620 8.14 -3.12 -0.11
C ARG A 620 8.87 -2.69 1.15
N TYR A 621 10.21 -2.64 1.11
CA TYR A 621 11.03 -2.42 2.31
C TYR A 621 11.70 -1.04 2.39
N PHE A 622 11.41 -0.10 1.48
CA PHE A 622 12.05 1.21 1.47
C PHE A 622 11.92 1.95 2.83
N ALA A 623 10.77 1.85 3.50
CA ALA A 623 10.52 2.49 4.80
C ALA A 623 11.28 1.82 5.96
N VAL A 624 11.77 0.59 5.78
CA VAL A 624 12.58 -0.12 6.78
C VAL A 624 13.95 0.53 6.94
N LEU A 625 14.54 1.04 5.86
CA LEU A 625 15.89 1.62 5.87
C LEU A 625 16.06 2.76 6.88
N PRO A 626 15.23 3.82 6.88
CA PRO A 626 15.35 4.89 7.88
C PRO A 626 15.03 4.40 9.29
N SER A 627 14.05 3.50 9.46
CA SER A 627 13.77 2.90 10.76
C SER A 627 14.99 2.17 11.32
N TRP A 628 15.57 1.23 10.56
CA TRP A 628 16.71 0.42 11.01
C TRP A 628 18.00 1.23 11.14
N ALA A 629 18.17 2.30 10.37
CA ALA A 629 19.25 3.26 10.59
C ALA A 629 19.14 3.94 11.96
N ILE A 630 17.93 4.32 12.42
CA ILE A 630 17.70 4.77 13.80
C ILE A 630 18.11 3.68 14.80
N GLY A 631 17.79 2.41 14.52
CA GLY A 631 18.18 1.27 15.36
C GLY A 631 19.70 1.11 15.48
N VAL A 632 20.44 1.23 14.37
CA VAL A 632 21.91 1.23 14.35
C VAL A 632 22.46 2.38 15.21
N VAL A 633 21.93 3.60 15.03
CA VAL A 633 22.35 4.77 15.81
C VAL A 633 22.01 4.60 17.30
N ALA A 634 20.87 3.98 17.63
CA ALA A 634 20.47 3.69 19.00
C ALA A 634 21.41 2.68 19.66
N VAL A 635 21.86 1.63 18.95
CA VAL A 635 22.88 0.71 19.46
C VAL A 635 24.21 1.44 19.69
N ILE A 636 24.62 2.32 18.78
CA ILE A 636 25.82 3.15 18.96
C ILE A 636 25.66 4.01 20.23
N LEU A 637 24.52 4.68 20.42
CA LEU A 637 24.25 5.49 21.62
C LEU A 637 24.24 4.66 22.90
N PHE A 638 23.68 3.45 22.89
CA PHE A 638 23.73 2.51 24.01
C PHE A 638 25.17 2.21 24.43
N GLN A 639 26.06 1.95 23.47
CA GLN A 639 27.47 1.68 23.74
C GLN A 639 28.22 2.91 24.24
N VAL A 640 28.05 4.05 23.55
CA VAL A 640 28.74 5.31 23.86
C VAL A 640 28.34 5.81 25.25
N TRP A 641 27.06 5.74 25.60
CA TRP A 641 26.59 6.16 26.92
C TRP A 641 26.99 5.15 28.00
N GLY A 642 27.10 3.86 27.68
CA GLY A 642 27.67 2.87 28.59
C GLY A 642 29.16 3.06 28.89
N ILE A 643 29.95 3.54 27.91
CA ILE A 643 31.37 3.92 28.13
C ILE A 643 31.44 5.20 28.96
N GLY A 644 30.58 6.18 28.65
CA GLY A 644 30.51 7.44 29.37
C GLY A 644 30.09 7.29 30.85
N ASP A 645 29.20 6.33 31.16
CA ASP A 645 28.79 6.02 32.55
C ASP A 645 30.00 5.67 33.44
N ASN A 646 31.10 5.16 32.88
CA ASN A 646 32.33 4.81 33.60
C ASN A 646 33.36 5.96 33.66
N ASN A 647 32.98 7.21 33.36
CA ASN A 647 33.86 8.38 33.27
C ASN A 647 35.06 8.22 32.30
N VAL A 648 34.95 7.35 31.30
CA VAL A 648 35.96 7.12 30.27
C VAL A 648 35.81 8.14 29.13
N HIS A 649 36.90 8.39 28.39
CA HIS A 649 36.88 9.23 27.17
C HIS A 649 35.82 8.72 26.18
N VAL A 650 34.93 9.62 25.76
CA VAL A 650 33.83 9.33 24.84
C VAL A 650 34.42 9.25 23.43
N PRO A 651 34.25 8.13 22.70
CA PRO A 651 34.82 7.98 21.36
C PRO A 651 34.23 8.98 20.36
N THR A 652 34.97 9.28 19.30
CA THR A 652 34.45 10.06 18.17
C THR A 652 33.39 9.27 17.38
N LEU A 653 32.62 9.93 16.50
CA LEU A 653 31.65 9.23 15.64
C LEU A 653 32.28 8.11 14.82
N GLU A 654 33.46 8.36 14.22
CA GLU A 654 34.14 7.37 13.38
C GLU A 654 34.63 6.17 14.19
N GLN A 655 35.18 6.42 15.38
CA GLN A 655 35.59 5.36 16.30
C GLN A 655 34.39 4.53 16.75
N SER A 656 33.27 5.19 17.05
CA SER A 656 32.03 4.52 17.46
C SER A 656 31.44 3.65 16.36
N LEU A 657 31.52 4.10 15.10
CA LEU A 657 31.15 3.28 13.93
C LEU A 657 32.03 2.03 13.81
N VAL A 658 33.35 2.16 13.98
CA VAL A 658 34.26 0.99 13.95
C VAL A 658 33.95 0.01 15.08
N ILE A 659 33.68 0.52 16.29
CA ILE A 659 33.29 -0.31 17.44
C ILE A 659 31.99 -1.06 17.13
N PHE A 660 31.00 -0.40 16.53
CA PHE A 660 29.74 -1.01 16.10
C PHE A 660 29.94 -2.08 15.03
N MET A 661 30.73 -1.78 13.99
CA MET A 661 31.02 -2.71 12.88
C MET A 661 31.81 -3.95 13.32
N GLY A 662 32.43 -3.93 14.51
CA GLY A 662 33.10 -5.08 15.10
C GLY A 662 32.13 -6.13 15.65
N ARG A 663 32.09 -6.30 16.98
CA ARG A 663 31.28 -7.34 17.63
C ARG A 663 29.75 -7.11 17.52
N PRO A 664 29.21 -5.89 17.70
CA PRO A 664 27.77 -5.65 17.68
C PRO A 664 27.12 -5.98 16.34
N LEU A 665 27.67 -5.50 15.22
CA LEU A 665 27.13 -5.76 13.89
C LEU A 665 27.09 -7.25 13.58
N ARG A 666 28.17 -8.00 13.89
CA ARG A 666 28.17 -9.47 13.69
C ARG A 666 27.08 -10.17 14.50
N ARG A 667 26.86 -9.76 15.76
CA ARG A 667 25.77 -10.32 16.59
C ARG A 667 24.40 -9.97 16.02
N LEU A 668 24.20 -8.73 15.59
CA LEU A 668 22.95 -8.29 14.97
C LEU A 668 22.69 -9.02 13.64
N LEU A 669 23.72 -9.25 12.82
CA LEU A 669 23.60 -10.04 11.59
C LEU A 669 23.17 -11.48 11.89
N LEU A 670 23.78 -12.15 12.87
CA LEU A 670 23.35 -13.49 13.31
C LEU A 670 21.91 -13.48 13.83
N CYS A 671 21.56 -12.53 14.71
CA CYS A 671 20.19 -12.37 15.19
C CYS A 671 19.21 -12.09 14.05
N SER A 672 19.60 -11.32 13.04
CA SER A 672 18.74 -10.97 11.91
C SER A 672 18.41 -12.19 11.04
N VAL A 673 19.36 -13.10 10.85
CA VAL A 673 19.13 -14.38 10.16
C VAL A 673 18.21 -15.26 11.00
N LEU A 674 18.47 -15.40 12.30
CA LEU A 674 17.65 -16.22 13.20
C LEU A 674 16.20 -15.71 13.25
N LEU A 675 15.98 -14.41 13.46
CA LEU A 675 14.65 -13.80 13.51
C LEU A 675 13.91 -13.89 12.17
N SER A 676 14.61 -13.99 11.05
CA SER A 676 13.97 -14.13 9.73
C SER A 676 13.34 -15.51 9.50
N VAL A 677 13.78 -16.55 10.23
CA VAL A 677 13.27 -17.92 10.11
C VAL A 677 12.28 -18.25 11.24
N VAL A 678 12.26 -17.46 12.32
CA VAL A 678 11.26 -17.60 13.38
C VAL A 678 9.89 -17.12 12.88
N PRO A 679 8.80 -17.91 13.06
CA PRO A 679 7.46 -17.58 12.59
C PRO A 679 6.80 -16.51 13.47
N LEU A 680 7.33 -15.29 13.42
CA LEU A 680 6.75 -14.14 14.12
C LEU A 680 5.43 -13.69 13.46
N PRO A 681 4.49 -13.11 14.23
CA PRO A 681 3.29 -12.53 13.66
C PRO A 681 3.62 -11.45 12.62
N GLU A 682 2.76 -11.29 11.61
CA GLU A 682 2.98 -10.38 10.47
C GLU A 682 3.19 -8.91 10.84
N MET A 683 2.74 -8.50 12.03
CA MET A 683 2.92 -7.13 12.51
C MET A 683 4.35 -6.84 12.94
N PHE A 684 5.19 -7.87 13.13
CA PHE A 684 6.55 -7.75 13.60
C PHE A 684 7.59 -8.03 12.51
N TYR A 685 8.78 -7.51 12.76
CA TYR A 685 10.02 -7.71 12.04
C TYR A 685 9.96 -7.35 10.54
N LEU A 686 9.89 -8.31 9.62
CA LEU A 686 9.72 -8.03 8.19
C LEU A 686 8.34 -8.44 7.66
N GLY A 687 7.47 -9.00 8.53
CA GLY A 687 6.12 -9.42 8.13
C GLY A 687 6.08 -10.64 7.20
N ASN A 688 7.13 -11.47 7.16
CA ASN A 688 7.24 -12.64 6.28
C ASN A 688 6.90 -13.99 6.95
N ARG A 689 6.35 -13.98 8.17
CA ARG A 689 5.96 -15.19 8.93
C ARG A 689 7.05 -16.28 9.08
N GLY A 690 8.34 -15.90 9.02
CA GLY A 690 9.44 -16.85 9.18
C GLY A 690 9.79 -17.66 7.93
N GLU A 691 9.34 -17.26 6.73
CA GLU A 691 9.61 -17.97 5.48
C GLU A 691 11.14 -18.12 5.24
N PRO A 692 11.69 -19.35 5.26
CA PRO A 692 13.14 -19.56 5.23
C PRO A 692 13.82 -18.99 3.99
N LEU A 693 13.12 -18.95 2.84
CA LEU A 693 13.68 -18.44 1.59
C LEU A 693 14.07 -16.94 1.67
N PHE A 694 13.46 -16.19 2.58
CA PHE A 694 13.69 -14.76 2.75
C PHE A 694 14.70 -14.42 3.84
N PHE A 695 15.43 -15.42 4.37
CA PHE A 695 16.40 -15.23 5.46
C PHE A 695 17.47 -14.17 5.17
N ALA A 696 17.80 -13.95 3.89
CA ALA A 696 18.83 -13.02 3.45
C ALA A 696 18.38 -11.55 3.39
N ILE A 697 17.06 -11.29 3.39
CA ILE A 697 16.53 -9.91 3.23
C ILE A 697 16.93 -9.05 4.42
N ALA A 698 16.72 -9.54 5.64
CA ALA A 698 17.06 -8.83 6.86
C ALA A 698 18.55 -8.47 6.99
N PRO A 699 19.51 -9.41 6.92
CA PRO A 699 20.92 -9.06 7.03
C PRO A 699 21.35 -8.08 5.93
N LEU A 700 20.81 -8.20 4.71
CA LEU A 700 21.06 -7.24 3.63
C LEU A 700 20.56 -5.83 3.98
N LEU A 701 19.33 -5.69 4.48
CA LEU A 701 18.78 -4.40 4.92
C LEU A 701 19.59 -3.81 6.08
N LEU A 702 20.07 -4.62 7.02
CA LEU A 702 20.91 -4.16 8.12
C LEU A 702 22.27 -3.64 7.63
N LEU A 703 22.89 -4.31 6.66
CA LEU A 703 24.15 -3.86 6.03
C LEU A 703 23.94 -2.52 5.30
N ILE A 704 22.86 -2.41 4.53
CA ILE A 704 22.50 -1.18 3.81
C ILE A 704 22.23 -0.04 4.80
N SER A 705 21.41 -0.25 5.83
CA SER A 705 21.15 0.75 6.87
C SER A 705 22.44 1.18 7.58
N THR A 706 23.34 0.24 7.87
CA THR A 706 24.64 0.55 8.50
C THR A 706 25.51 1.42 7.62
N GLY A 707 25.65 1.10 6.33
CA GLY A 707 26.46 1.93 5.43
C GLY A 707 25.80 3.26 5.07
N LEU A 708 24.46 3.34 5.05
CA LEU A 708 23.75 4.63 4.97
C LEU A 708 24.05 5.51 6.19
N VAL A 709 24.14 4.94 7.39
CA VAL A 709 24.59 5.68 8.59
C VAL A 709 26.03 6.19 8.37
N CYS A 710 26.94 5.38 7.82
CA CYS A 710 28.30 5.83 7.46
C CYS A 710 28.29 7.02 6.49
N VAL A 711 27.49 6.95 5.42
CA VAL A 711 27.32 8.05 4.45
C VAL A 711 26.79 9.31 5.15
N SER A 712 25.81 9.17 6.03
CA SER A 712 25.24 10.30 6.78
C SER A 712 26.27 10.97 7.70
N VAL A 713 27.21 10.21 8.28
CA VAL A 713 28.30 10.77 9.09
C VAL A 713 29.25 11.60 8.26
N TRP A 714 29.65 11.13 7.07
CA TRP A 714 30.47 11.92 6.15
C TRP A 714 29.76 13.18 5.68
N GLY A 715 28.47 13.09 5.34
CA GLY A 715 27.64 14.25 4.98
C GLY A 715 27.56 15.28 6.11
N LEU A 716 27.32 14.84 7.34
CA LEU A 716 27.31 15.72 8.52
C LEU A 716 28.67 16.36 8.77
N GLN A 717 29.77 15.60 8.67
CA GLN A 717 31.11 16.14 8.83
C GLN A 717 31.45 17.20 7.77
N ALA A 718 31.10 16.96 6.50
CA ALA A 718 31.26 17.92 5.42
C ALA A 718 30.44 19.20 5.67
N GLY A 719 29.17 19.05 6.05
CA GLY A 719 28.28 20.17 6.39
C GLY A 719 28.80 20.99 7.58
N LEU A 720 29.27 20.33 8.64
CA LEU A 720 29.89 20.99 9.79
C LEU A 720 31.18 21.72 9.44
N CYS A 721 32.00 21.17 8.54
CA CYS A 721 33.21 21.84 8.05
C CYS A 721 32.88 23.10 7.25
N ALA A 722 31.88 23.05 6.37
CA ALA A 722 31.40 24.22 5.63
C ALA A 722 30.84 25.30 6.56
N LEU A 723 29.94 24.92 7.47
CA LEU A 723 29.34 25.84 8.45
C LEU A 723 30.38 26.40 9.42
N GLY A 724 31.39 25.61 9.79
CA GLY A 724 32.51 26.04 10.62
C GLY A 724 33.37 27.12 9.95
N LYS A 725 33.59 27.05 8.63
CA LYS A 725 34.27 28.12 7.87
C LYS A 725 33.45 29.42 7.88
N LEU A 726 32.14 29.32 7.67
CA LEU A 726 31.20 30.46 7.73
C LEU A 726 31.17 31.10 9.13
N CYS A 727 31.16 30.29 10.20
CA CYS A 727 31.16 30.79 11.58
C CYS A 727 32.47 31.49 11.96
N ARG A 728 33.62 31.13 11.35
CA ARG A 728 34.89 31.85 11.59
C ARG A 728 34.87 33.27 11.05
N LEU A 729 34.08 33.53 9.99
CA LEU A 729 33.89 34.88 9.43
C LEU A 729 32.99 35.74 10.32
N SER A 730 32.05 35.13 11.03
CA SER A 730 31.16 35.78 12.00
C SER A 730 31.75 35.64 13.40
N SER A 731 32.79 36.41 13.72
CA SER A 731 33.42 36.47 15.05
C SER A 731 32.44 36.95 16.13
N ARG A 732 31.57 36.06 16.63
CA ARG A 732 30.85 36.25 17.89
C ARG A 732 31.38 35.25 18.91
N ARG A 733 32.32 35.73 19.72
CA ARG A 733 32.93 35.02 20.86
C ARG A 733 31.83 34.42 21.73
N ARG A 734 31.77 33.09 21.83
CA ARG A 734 30.83 32.39 22.73
C ARG A 734 31.24 32.75 24.17
N ARG A 735 30.53 33.67 24.81
CA ARG A 735 30.77 34.09 26.19
C ARG A 735 30.47 32.89 27.09
N THR A 736 31.49 32.35 27.76
CA THR A 736 31.36 31.26 28.74
C THR A 736 30.69 31.80 30.00
N GLN A 737 29.36 31.87 30.00
CA GLN A 737 28.56 32.10 31.21
C GLN A 737 28.07 30.76 31.77
N SER A 738 28.14 30.64 33.08
CA SER A 738 27.66 29.49 33.86
C SER A 738 26.15 29.64 34.09
N GLY A 739 25.32 28.87 33.37
CA GLY A 739 23.87 28.84 33.57
C GLY A 739 23.04 29.17 32.33
N VAL A 740 21.79 28.71 32.31
CA VAL A 740 20.86 28.97 31.20
C VAL A 740 20.43 30.45 31.27
N PRO A 741 20.70 31.29 30.26
CA PRO A 741 20.31 32.68 30.31
C PRO A 741 18.78 32.80 30.23
N ARG A 742 18.17 33.75 30.97
CA ARG A 742 16.71 34.01 30.94
C ARG A 742 16.14 34.13 29.52
N ARG A 743 16.93 34.66 28.59
CA ARG A 743 16.57 34.79 27.16
C ARG A 743 16.29 33.44 26.49
N THR A 744 16.95 32.36 26.90
CA THR A 744 16.71 31.01 26.38
C THR A 744 15.37 30.46 26.86
N ILE A 745 15.03 30.65 28.14
CA ILE A 745 13.73 30.22 28.69
C ILE A 745 12.59 30.97 28.00
N ILE A 746 12.72 32.28 27.83
CA ILE A 746 11.74 33.09 27.09
C ILE A 746 11.60 32.60 25.65
N SER A 747 12.71 32.34 24.95
CA SER A 747 12.68 31.80 23.59
C SER A 747 12.00 30.44 23.50
N MET A 748 12.21 29.54 24.48
CA MET A 748 11.56 28.23 24.53
C MET A 748 10.05 28.36 24.76
N CYS A 749 9.62 29.20 25.70
CA CYS A 749 8.19 29.48 25.93
C CYS A 749 7.51 30.05 24.68
N LEU A 750 8.20 30.94 23.95
CA LEU A 750 7.68 31.51 22.70
C LEU A 750 7.56 30.44 21.60
N ILE A 751 8.54 29.55 21.47
CA ILE A 751 8.46 28.41 20.54
C ILE A 751 7.31 27.47 20.92
N PHE A 752 7.13 27.15 22.20
CA PHE A 752 6.01 26.32 22.64
C PHE A 752 4.64 26.97 22.37
N LEU A 753 4.51 28.28 22.60
CA LEU A 753 3.30 29.02 22.28
C LEU A 753 3.03 29.04 20.78
N LEU A 754 4.08 29.20 19.96
CA LEU A 754 3.98 29.16 18.50
C LEU A 754 3.61 27.77 17.98
N VAL A 755 4.15 26.69 18.57
CA VAL A 755 3.77 25.32 18.21
C VAL A 755 2.32 25.02 18.62
N PHE A 756 1.93 25.46 19.81
CA PHE A 756 0.56 25.30 20.30
C PHE A 756 -0.45 26.04 19.42
N SER A 757 -0.08 27.22 18.91
CA SER A 757 -1.04 28.13 18.26
C SER A 757 -1.05 28.03 16.73
N LEU A 758 0.11 27.91 16.08
CA LEU A 758 0.25 28.19 14.65
C LEU A 758 0.99 27.12 13.85
N VAL A 759 2.02 26.50 14.42
CA VAL A 759 3.00 25.73 13.65
C VAL A 759 3.08 24.28 14.15
N PRO A 760 3.12 23.27 13.27
CA PRO A 760 3.24 21.88 13.70
C PRO A 760 4.59 21.63 14.39
N TRP A 761 4.62 20.72 15.37
CA TRP A 761 5.81 20.43 16.17
C TRP A 761 7.02 19.99 15.33
N GLN A 762 6.78 19.45 14.13
CA GLN A 762 7.79 19.03 13.15
C GLN A 762 8.69 20.20 12.69
N VAL A 763 8.16 21.43 12.59
CA VAL A 763 8.96 22.64 12.28
C VAL A 763 9.90 22.98 13.43
N ALA A 764 9.38 22.93 14.66
CA ALA A 764 10.21 23.13 15.84
C ALA A 764 11.28 22.03 15.95
N PHE A 765 10.99 20.80 15.55
CA PHE A 765 11.95 19.70 15.50
C PHE A 765 13.05 19.95 14.46
N LEU A 766 12.69 20.43 13.26
CA LEU A 766 13.67 20.88 12.26
C LEU A 766 14.55 22.02 12.81
N GLY A 767 13.95 22.98 13.55
CA GLY A 767 14.68 24.02 14.26
C GLY A 767 15.66 23.47 15.30
N CYS A 768 15.28 22.44 16.06
CA CYS A 768 16.17 21.74 16.99
C CYS A 768 17.36 21.12 16.26
N TRP A 769 17.11 20.44 15.15
CA TRP A 769 18.16 19.81 14.35
C TRP A 769 19.15 20.85 13.79
N LEU A 770 18.66 21.97 13.23
CA LEU A 770 19.50 23.08 12.78
C LEU A 770 20.35 23.67 13.92
N LYS A 771 19.75 23.81 15.11
CA LYS A 771 20.44 24.30 16.30
C LYS A 771 21.51 23.32 16.80
N TYR A 772 21.24 22.01 16.76
CA TYR A 772 22.26 20.98 17.02
C TYR A 772 23.42 21.07 16.05
N LEU A 773 23.14 21.19 14.75
CA LEU A 773 24.15 21.32 13.71
C LEU A 773 25.06 22.54 13.96
N TYR A 774 24.45 23.69 14.27
CA TYR A 774 25.17 24.92 14.62
C TYR A 774 26.00 24.78 15.91
N ASN A 775 25.44 24.19 16.96
CA ASN A 775 26.12 23.97 18.23
C ASN A 775 27.35 23.05 18.06
N CYS A 776 27.23 22.00 17.25
CA CYS A 776 28.33 21.11 16.93
C CYS A 776 29.42 21.82 16.09
N ALA A 777 29.04 22.62 15.09
CA ALA A 777 29.99 23.35 14.24
C ALA A 777 30.78 24.39 15.03
N SER A 778 30.10 25.19 15.86
CA SER A 778 30.72 26.19 16.72
C SER A 778 31.63 25.56 17.79
N SER A 779 31.22 24.44 18.40
CA SER A 779 32.06 23.70 19.35
C SER A 779 33.32 23.15 18.69
N LYS A 780 33.22 22.60 17.48
CA LYS A 780 34.38 22.10 16.73
C LYS A 780 35.37 23.22 16.38
N ALA A 781 34.87 24.38 15.95
CA ALA A 781 35.70 25.55 15.67
C ALA A 781 36.42 26.05 16.95
N HIS A 782 35.74 26.04 18.09
CA HIS A 782 36.34 26.40 19.38
C HIS A 782 37.43 25.42 19.82
N ILE A 783 37.21 24.10 19.67
CA ILE A 783 38.23 23.08 20.00
C ILE A 783 39.47 23.26 19.13
N ILE A 784 39.31 23.49 17.82
CA ILE A 784 40.43 23.75 16.90
C ILE A 784 41.20 25.02 17.31
N HIS A 785 40.48 26.09 17.67
CA HIS A 785 41.10 27.34 18.13
C HIS A 785 41.91 27.13 19.41
N VAL A 786 41.35 26.44 20.42
CA VAL A 786 42.07 26.15 21.68
C VAL A 786 43.30 25.27 21.43
N ALA A 787 43.22 24.30 20.51
CA ALA A 787 44.34 23.46 20.13
C ALA A 787 45.45 24.20 19.33
N SER A 788 45.12 25.33 18.68
CA SER A 788 46.08 26.16 17.93
C SER A 788 46.84 27.19 18.76
N ILE A 789 46.55 27.32 20.06
CA ILE A 789 47.29 28.21 20.96
C ILE A 789 48.62 27.53 21.32
N PRO A 790 49.80 28.08 20.96
CA PRO A 790 51.08 27.44 21.26
C PRO A 790 51.33 27.38 22.77
N ASN A 791 51.81 26.22 23.26
CA ASN A 791 52.12 25.92 24.67
C ASN A 791 53.23 26.79 25.30
N THR A 792 53.75 27.81 24.62
CA THR A 792 54.84 28.68 25.09
C THR A 792 54.41 29.82 26.00
N MET A 793 53.13 29.92 26.37
CA MET A 793 52.65 30.91 27.37
C MET A 793 52.17 30.27 28.69
N ALA A 794 52.70 29.11 29.05
CA ALA A 794 52.71 28.65 30.44
C ALA A 794 54.00 29.18 31.12
N GLY A 795 54.06 30.49 31.35
CA GLY A 795 55.09 31.08 32.19
C GLY A 795 54.84 30.73 33.67
N PRO A 796 55.88 30.43 34.47
CA PRO A 796 55.72 30.19 35.90
C PRO A 796 55.25 31.48 36.58
N LEU A 797 54.18 31.38 37.38
CA LEU A 797 53.69 32.46 38.23
C LEU A 797 54.75 32.79 39.29
N LEU A 798 55.56 33.82 39.04
CA LEU A 798 56.25 34.54 40.10
C LEU A 798 55.19 35.31 40.89
N ARG A 799 55.06 34.95 42.18
CA ARG A 799 54.36 35.74 43.20
C ARG A 799 54.90 37.17 43.17
N HIS A 800 54.05 38.13 42.82
CA HIS A 800 54.24 39.51 43.25
C HIS A 800 53.28 39.73 44.43
N GLU A 801 53.83 39.83 45.64
CA GLU A 801 53.13 40.43 46.77
C GLU A 801 52.90 41.91 46.45
N GLY A 802 51.65 42.37 46.55
CA GLY A 802 51.28 43.75 46.31
C GLY A 802 49.81 43.94 45.97
N ASP A 803 49.06 44.39 46.97
CA ASP A 803 47.75 45.04 46.94
C ASP A 803 46.46 44.19 46.89
N ALA A 804 45.68 44.39 47.94
CA ALA A 804 44.38 43.79 48.20
C ALA A 804 43.28 44.60 47.50
N THR A 805 42.64 44.01 46.48
CA THR A 805 41.28 44.36 46.07
C THR A 805 40.54 43.11 45.59
N GLU A 806 39.33 42.94 46.14
CA GLU A 806 38.26 41.97 45.90
C GLU A 806 38.52 40.80 44.92
N GLU A 807 38.55 39.59 45.49
CA GLU A 807 38.61 38.30 44.81
C GLU A 807 37.40 38.07 43.88
N GLU A 808 37.59 38.17 42.56
CA GLU A 808 36.82 37.35 41.60
C GLU A 808 37.34 35.90 41.74
N PRO A 809 36.48 34.88 41.98
CA PRO A 809 36.96 33.51 42.10
C PRO A 809 37.63 33.08 40.78
N PRO A 810 38.76 32.34 40.84
CA PRO A 810 39.49 31.93 39.65
C PRO A 810 38.56 31.15 38.72
N ARG A 811 38.37 31.65 37.50
CA ARG A 811 37.59 30.97 36.46
C ARG A 811 38.22 29.60 36.20
N LEU A 812 37.54 28.53 36.62
CA LEU A 812 37.92 27.16 36.28
C LEU A 812 38.04 27.03 34.75
N VAL A 813 39.27 27.07 34.24
CA VAL A 813 39.57 26.68 32.86
C VAL A 813 39.27 25.18 32.75
N ARG A 814 38.25 24.84 31.96
CA ARG A 814 37.74 23.46 31.85
C ARG A 814 38.84 22.54 31.31
N PRO A 815 39.01 21.31 31.86
CA PRO A 815 39.98 20.37 31.30
C PRO A 815 39.61 20.03 29.84
N PRO A 816 40.58 19.98 28.91
CA PRO A 816 40.34 19.75 27.48
C PRO A 816 39.54 18.47 27.18
N SER A 817 39.68 17.43 28.02
CA SER A 817 38.98 16.15 27.91
C SER A 817 37.46 16.25 28.08
N TYR A 818 36.98 17.16 28.93
CA TYR A 818 35.54 17.36 29.16
C TYR A 818 34.85 18.05 27.98
N ILE A 819 35.52 19.03 27.37
CA ILE A 819 35.02 19.74 26.18
C ILE A 819 34.91 18.77 25.00
N ALA A 820 35.93 17.91 24.81
CA ALA A 820 35.92 16.88 23.78
C ALA A 820 34.81 15.84 24.00
N ASN A 821 34.60 15.38 25.23
CA ASN A 821 33.54 14.42 25.56
C ASN A 821 32.13 14.98 25.28
N ASN A 822 31.85 16.23 25.69
CA ASN A 822 30.55 16.88 25.43
C ASN A 822 30.32 17.11 23.93
N HIS A 823 31.38 17.46 23.19
CA HIS A 823 31.30 17.55 21.72
C HIS A 823 30.93 16.20 21.10
N ASN A 824 31.62 15.12 21.51
CA ASN A 824 31.34 13.78 21.01
C ASN A 824 29.92 13.33 21.34
N HIS A 825 29.41 13.56 22.56
CA HIS A 825 28.01 13.29 22.89
C HIS A 825 27.01 14.06 22.00
N SER A 826 27.28 15.35 21.77
CA SER A 826 26.44 16.20 20.92
C SER A 826 26.42 15.72 19.46
N MET A 827 27.55 15.22 18.96
CA MET A 827 27.66 14.64 17.62
C MET A 827 26.83 13.37 17.46
N HIS A 828 26.78 12.50 18.47
CA HIS A 828 25.92 11.30 18.43
C HIS A 828 24.43 11.63 18.49
N LEU A 829 24.04 12.64 19.28
CA LEU A 829 22.66 13.12 19.33
C LEU A 829 22.25 13.83 18.02
N LEU A 830 23.17 14.56 17.38
CA LEU A 830 22.97 15.11 16.04
C LEU A 830 22.74 14.00 15.01
N LEU A 831 23.50 12.90 15.09
CA LEU A 831 23.29 11.75 14.21
C LEU A 831 21.90 11.11 14.41
N LEU A 832 21.46 10.92 15.65
CA LEU A 832 20.12 10.40 15.96
C LEU A 832 19.01 11.31 15.42
N THR A 833 19.09 12.61 15.69
CA THR A 833 18.09 13.57 15.23
C THR A 833 18.07 13.72 13.71
N THR A 834 19.20 13.52 13.04
CA THR A 834 19.28 13.47 11.56
C THR A 834 18.47 12.30 11.00
N TRP A 835 18.52 11.12 11.63
CA TRP A 835 17.75 9.94 11.18
C TRP A 835 16.28 9.93 11.62
N LEU A 836 15.92 10.73 12.63
CA LEU A 836 14.52 10.99 12.99
C LEU A 836 13.84 11.99 12.03
N LEU A 837 14.61 12.82 11.32
CA LEU A 837 14.08 13.84 10.41
C LEU A 837 13.23 13.26 9.26
N PRO A 838 13.65 12.18 8.56
CA PRO A 838 12.83 11.53 7.53
C PRO A 838 11.46 11.03 8.01
N LEU A 839 11.30 10.75 9.31
CA LEU A 839 10.04 10.30 9.90
C LEU A 839 9.09 11.49 10.17
N ALA A 840 9.63 12.67 10.47
CA ALA A 840 8.85 13.90 10.69
C ALA A 840 8.60 14.69 9.39
N ALA A 841 9.44 14.51 8.36
CA ALA A 841 9.39 15.24 7.11
C ALA A 841 8.06 15.13 6.32
N PRO A 842 7.39 13.96 6.24
CA PRO A 842 6.15 13.85 5.45
C PRO A 842 5.06 14.82 5.91
N VAL A 843 4.84 14.95 7.21
CA VAL A 843 3.86 15.92 7.74
C VAL A 843 4.31 17.35 7.48
N LEU A 844 5.61 17.65 7.64
CA LEU A 844 6.14 18.98 7.34
C LEU A 844 5.85 19.39 5.89
N ILE A 845 5.99 18.46 4.95
CA ILE A 845 5.67 18.67 3.53
C ILE A 845 4.17 18.94 3.35
N VAL A 846 3.30 18.18 4.04
CA VAL A 846 1.84 18.41 4.02
C VAL A 846 1.53 19.83 4.50
N TRP A 847 2.10 20.25 5.63
CA TRP A 847 1.88 21.59 6.18
C TRP A 847 2.39 22.70 5.25
N MET A 848 3.62 22.57 4.71
CA MET A 848 4.15 23.54 3.75
C MET A 848 3.25 23.65 2.52
N ARG A 849 2.74 22.54 1.99
CA ARG A 849 1.80 22.56 0.87
C ARG A 849 0.49 23.23 1.25
N THR A 850 -0.06 22.92 2.42
CA THR A 850 -1.28 23.56 2.92
C THR A 850 -1.10 25.08 3.06
N LEU A 851 0.05 25.56 3.53
CA LEU A 851 0.34 27.00 3.59
C LEU A 851 0.36 27.65 2.20
N VAL A 852 0.98 26.98 1.21
CA VAL A 852 1.10 27.50 -0.15
C VAL A 852 -0.27 27.55 -0.84
N VAL A 853 -1.13 26.55 -0.63
CA VAL A 853 -2.39 26.44 -1.36
C VAL A 853 -3.56 27.10 -0.63
N ALA A 854 -3.67 26.94 0.69
CA ALA A 854 -4.78 27.44 1.49
C ALA A 854 -4.44 28.72 2.29
N GLY A 855 -3.20 29.20 2.22
CA GLY A 855 -2.76 30.42 2.91
C GLY A 855 -2.41 30.21 4.40
N PRO A 856 -1.83 31.24 5.04
CA PRO A 856 -1.23 31.15 6.38
C PRO A 856 -2.25 31.10 7.54
N THR A 857 -3.50 31.46 7.29
CA THR A 857 -4.57 31.51 8.29
C THR A 857 -5.33 30.20 8.43
N THR A 858 -5.09 29.22 7.54
CA THR A 858 -5.81 27.93 7.56
C THR A 858 -5.34 27.09 8.75
N PRO A 859 -6.25 26.66 9.64
CA PRO A 859 -5.88 25.87 10.81
C PRO A 859 -5.32 24.51 10.40
N PHE A 860 -4.07 24.22 10.79
CA PHE A 860 -3.48 22.88 10.67
C PHE A 860 -3.78 22.09 11.95
N GLU A 861 -4.79 21.24 11.90
CA GLU A 861 -5.28 20.50 13.07
C GLU A 861 -4.48 19.21 13.31
N GLY A 862 -4.41 18.78 14.57
CA GLY A 862 -3.88 17.47 14.96
C GLY A 862 -2.42 17.42 15.39
N ASP A 863 -1.56 18.36 14.98
CA ASP A 863 -0.10 18.30 15.22
C ASP A 863 0.50 19.51 15.97
N ARG A 864 -0.34 20.21 16.74
CA ARG A 864 0.08 21.35 17.59
C ARG A 864 0.54 20.94 18.99
N SER A 865 0.70 19.64 19.24
CA SER A 865 1.17 19.14 20.52
C SER A 865 2.67 19.44 20.69
N PHE A 866 3.00 20.50 21.43
CA PHE A 866 4.39 20.88 21.74
C PHE A 866 5.15 19.77 22.49
N LEU A 867 4.43 18.84 23.12
CA LEU A 867 4.97 17.66 23.77
C LEU A 867 5.78 16.78 22.80
N GLY A 868 5.42 16.79 21.50
CA GLY A 868 6.12 16.04 20.48
C GLY A 868 7.58 16.47 20.26
N VAL A 869 7.92 17.72 20.60
CA VAL A 869 9.25 18.31 20.36
C VAL A 869 9.96 18.76 21.64
N MET A 870 9.22 18.94 22.74
CA MET A 870 9.73 19.45 24.02
C MET A 870 11.00 18.73 24.53
N PRO A 871 11.11 17.38 24.54
CA PRO A 871 12.33 16.72 24.99
C PRO A 871 13.57 17.11 24.18
N PHE A 872 13.43 17.28 22.86
CA PHE A 872 14.52 17.67 21.97
C PHE A 872 14.90 19.14 22.14
N LEU A 873 13.92 20.03 22.32
CA LEU A 873 14.15 21.45 22.60
C LEU A 873 14.89 21.66 23.92
N ILE A 874 14.49 20.96 24.98
CA ILE A 874 15.20 21.02 26.26
C ILE A 874 16.62 20.48 26.10
N LEU A 875 16.79 19.33 25.42
CA LEU A 875 18.11 18.74 25.26
C LEU A 875 19.07 19.64 24.46
N VAL A 876 18.62 20.25 23.36
CA VAL A 876 19.49 21.10 22.51
C VAL A 876 19.93 22.38 23.23
N ASP A 877 19.09 22.89 24.12
CA ASP A 877 19.33 24.15 24.83
C ASP A 877 20.06 23.99 26.14
N PHE A 878 20.04 22.80 26.75
CA PHE A 878 20.71 22.54 28.03
C PHE A 878 22.07 21.84 27.87
N VAL A 879 22.24 20.94 26.89
CA VAL A 879 23.52 20.22 26.65
C VAL A 879 24.74 21.16 26.53
N PRO A 880 24.66 22.34 25.88
CA PRO A 880 25.79 23.26 25.81
C PRO A 880 26.23 23.87 27.16
N TRP A 881 25.38 23.80 28.19
CA TRP A 881 25.56 24.52 29.46
C TRP A 881 25.85 23.60 30.66
N THR A 882 25.83 22.28 30.49
CA THR A 882 26.15 21.33 31.57
C THR A 882 27.66 21.31 31.86
N ASN A 883 28.03 21.44 33.14
CA ASN A 883 29.41 21.61 33.63
C ASN A 883 29.99 20.37 34.38
N GLY A 884 29.34 19.20 34.35
CA GLY A 884 29.86 17.97 34.97
C GLY A 884 29.51 16.69 34.19
N PRO A 885 30.16 15.55 34.48
CA PRO A 885 29.84 14.24 33.88
C PRO A 885 28.33 13.99 34.03
N LEU A 886 27.62 13.56 32.99
CA LEU A 886 26.15 13.34 33.00
C LEU A 886 25.64 12.25 34.00
N TYR A 887 26.44 11.90 35.01
CA TYR A 887 26.45 10.60 35.68
C TYR A 887 26.50 10.78 37.21
N GLU A 888 25.33 10.88 37.83
CA GLU A 888 25.20 10.81 39.30
C GLU A 888 23.98 9.97 39.76
N HIS A 889 23.37 9.17 38.87
CA HIS A 889 22.20 8.35 39.21
C HIS A 889 22.43 6.85 39.02
N THR A 890 21.80 6.06 39.88
CA THR A 890 21.86 4.59 39.95
C THR A 890 21.21 3.88 38.76
N LEU A 891 20.41 4.59 37.95
CA LEU A 891 19.66 4.01 36.82
C LEU A 891 20.22 4.52 35.49
N SER A 892 20.93 3.65 34.76
CA SER A 892 21.56 4.03 33.49
C SER A 892 20.52 4.21 32.38
N VAL A 893 20.46 5.44 31.87
CA VAL A 893 19.61 5.84 30.73
C VAL A 893 19.96 5.10 29.44
N ARG A 894 21.13 4.44 29.35
CA ARG A 894 21.55 3.71 28.15
C ARG A 894 20.49 2.71 27.68
N TRP A 895 19.79 2.05 28.61
CA TRP A 895 18.77 1.04 28.32
C TRP A 895 17.58 1.60 27.54
N CYS A 896 17.29 2.90 27.62
CA CYS A 896 16.29 3.54 26.77
C CYS A 896 16.65 3.42 25.27
N PHE A 897 17.94 3.48 24.93
CA PHE A 897 18.41 3.29 23.55
C PHE A 897 18.40 1.81 23.13
N ALA A 898 18.49 0.87 24.07
CA ALA A 898 18.23 -0.54 23.77
C ALA A 898 16.74 -0.78 23.42
N CYS A 899 15.82 -0.14 24.15
CA CYS A 899 14.39 -0.16 23.80
C CYS A 899 14.12 0.50 22.44
N LEU A 900 14.76 1.64 22.15
CA LEU A 900 14.66 2.28 20.84
C LEU A 900 15.18 1.39 19.70
N ALA A 901 16.33 0.72 19.92
CA ALA A 901 16.86 -0.24 18.96
C ALA A 901 15.89 -1.42 18.73
N ALA A 902 15.32 -1.97 19.80
CA ALA A 902 14.33 -3.05 19.71
C ALA A 902 13.06 -2.61 18.95
N ALA A 903 12.51 -1.43 19.27
CA ALA A 903 11.36 -0.86 18.58
C ALA A 903 11.62 -0.65 17.08
N SER A 904 12.80 -0.09 16.76
CA SER A 904 13.25 0.12 15.38
C SER A 904 13.36 -1.18 14.57
N PHE A 905 14.03 -2.20 15.12
CA PHE A 905 14.25 -3.46 14.40
C PHE A 905 13.02 -4.36 14.35
N LEU A 906 12.21 -4.41 15.41
CA LEU A 906 11.10 -5.37 15.54
C LEU A 906 9.73 -4.80 15.13
N VAL A 907 9.49 -3.50 15.27
CA VAL A 907 8.16 -2.90 15.00
C VAL A 907 8.22 -1.85 13.91
N GLY A 908 9.37 -1.19 13.76
CA GLY A 908 9.53 -0.01 12.91
C GLY A 908 9.39 -0.25 11.40
N SER A 909 9.41 -1.50 10.93
CA SER A 909 9.06 -1.85 9.55
C SER A 909 7.56 -1.67 9.26
N ARG A 910 6.70 -2.00 10.24
CA ARG A 910 5.23 -1.84 10.14
C ARG A 910 4.79 -0.48 10.62
N LYS A 911 5.27 -0.01 11.77
CA LYS A 911 4.82 1.23 12.42
C LYS A 911 6.00 2.19 12.58
N VAL A 912 6.27 2.98 11.55
CA VAL A 912 7.45 3.88 11.55
C VAL A 912 7.26 5.02 12.57
N TYR A 913 6.03 5.53 12.74
CA TYR A 913 5.70 6.56 13.75
C TYR A 913 6.05 6.11 15.18
N PHE A 914 5.85 4.83 15.49
CA PHE A 914 6.10 4.27 16.81
C PHE A 914 7.58 4.39 17.20
N VAL A 915 8.49 4.27 16.22
CA VAL A 915 9.94 4.46 16.45
C VAL A 915 10.24 5.90 16.88
N PHE A 916 9.57 6.88 16.27
CA PHE A 916 9.70 8.28 16.68
C PHE A 916 9.15 8.49 18.09
N ASP A 917 8.02 7.89 18.42
CA ASP A 917 7.41 8.00 19.76
C ASP A 917 8.29 7.38 20.85
N VAL A 918 8.88 6.21 20.60
CA VAL A 918 9.87 5.61 21.52
C VAL A 918 11.11 6.50 21.63
N ALA A 919 11.56 7.15 20.55
CA ALA A 919 12.68 8.08 20.60
C ALA A 919 12.36 9.34 21.42
N LYS A 920 11.15 9.90 21.29
CA LYS A 920 10.66 11.02 22.14
C LYS A 920 10.72 10.63 23.61
N VAL A 921 10.22 9.44 23.97
CA VAL A 921 10.22 8.93 25.34
C VAL A 921 11.65 8.69 25.85
N ALA A 922 12.51 8.07 25.05
CA ALA A 922 13.90 7.81 25.42
C ALA A 922 14.68 9.11 25.70
N ILE A 923 14.52 10.13 24.84
CA ILE A 923 15.12 11.45 25.05
C ILE A 923 14.47 12.18 26.22
N GLY A 924 13.16 12.06 26.40
CA GLY A 924 12.43 12.59 27.56
C GLY A 924 12.99 12.03 28.87
N LEU A 925 13.10 10.71 29.01
CA LEU A 925 13.70 10.07 30.17
C LEU A 925 15.16 10.49 30.40
N ALA A 926 15.92 10.67 29.32
CA ALA A 926 17.29 11.19 29.43
C ALA A 926 17.33 12.61 29.99
N VAL A 927 16.45 13.50 29.54
CA VAL A 927 16.30 14.87 30.07
C VAL A 927 15.88 14.82 31.54
N LEU A 928 14.88 14.01 31.88
CA LEU A 928 14.35 13.91 33.24
C LEU A 928 15.40 13.41 34.25
N LEU A 929 16.10 12.33 33.91
CA LEU A 929 17.05 11.67 34.81
C LEU A 929 18.41 12.37 34.88
N ARG A 930 18.81 13.14 33.85
CA ARG A 930 20.15 13.75 33.78
C ARG A 930 20.17 15.28 33.92
N ILE A 931 19.07 15.97 33.59
CA ILE A 931 19.00 17.45 33.62
C ILE A 931 18.14 17.92 34.82
N GLY A 932 17.03 17.24 35.11
CA GLY A 932 16.12 17.59 36.20
C GLY A 932 16.76 17.71 37.60
N PRO A 933 17.69 16.82 38.01
CA PRO A 933 18.35 16.87 39.32
C PRO A 933 19.30 18.07 39.49
N ARG A 934 19.96 18.51 38.40
CA ARG A 934 20.86 19.68 38.40
C ARG A 934 20.13 21.01 38.43
N ALA A 935 18.94 21.04 37.85
CA ALA A 935 18.03 22.19 37.94
C ALA A 935 17.67 22.53 39.39
N LYS A 936 17.64 21.55 40.30
CA LYS A 936 17.33 21.74 41.73
C LYS A 936 18.46 22.38 42.55
N GLN A 937 19.70 22.46 42.03
CA GLN A 937 20.86 23.02 42.73
C GLN A 937 21.15 24.50 42.34
N GLY A 938 20.29 25.13 41.52
CA GLY A 938 20.42 26.53 41.09
C GLY A 938 19.58 27.55 41.90
N HIS A 939 19.62 28.83 41.51
CA HIS A 939 18.89 29.93 42.20
C HIS A 939 17.35 29.74 42.25
N PRO A 940 16.66 30.15 43.34
CA PRO A 940 15.30 29.71 43.68
C PRO A 940 14.17 30.18 42.73
N ARG A 941 14.36 31.25 41.95
CA ARG A 941 13.33 31.79 41.03
C ARG A 941 13.34 31.15 39.64
N ASP A 942 14.49 30.68 39.16
CA ASP A 942 14.61 29.93 37.90
C ASP A 942 14.25 28.43 38.11
N LEU A 943 14.20 27.99 39.38
CA LEU A 943 13.85 26.64 39.83
C LEU A 943 12.38 26.26 39.59
N VAL A 944 11.45 27.20 39.79
CA VAL A 944 10.01 26.91 39.79
C VAL A 944 9.52 26.61 38.37
N ILE A 945 9.94 27.39 37.38
CA ILE A 945 9.53 27.21 35.97
C ILE A 945 10.14 25.93 35.40
N LEU A 946 11.43 25.67 35.68
CA LEU A 946 12.11 24.46 35.20
C LEU A 946 11.58 23.20 35.91
N SER A 947 11.28 23.27 37.21
CA SER A 947 10.69 22.15 37.95
C SER A 947 9.23 21.88 37.57
N ILE A 948 8.42 22.90 37.24
CA ILE A 948 7.06 22.74 36.71
C ILE A 948 7.11 22.16 35.29
N THR A 949 8.00 22.67 34.42
CA THR A 949 8.15 22.18 33.04
C THR A 949 8.65 20.73 33.02
N VAL A 950 9.60 20.39 33.89
CA VAL A 950 10.13 19.03 34.05
C VAL A 950 9.10 18.11 34.72
N SER A 951 8.38 18.51 35.77
CA SER A 951 7.39 17.65 36.44
C SER A 951 6.12 17.43 35.61
N SER A 952 5.67 18.45 34.88
CA SER A 952 4.58 18.31 33.89
C SER A 952 5.03 17.42 32.74
N ALA A 953 6.29 17.54 32.29
CA ALA A 953 6.88 16.62 31.32
C ALA A 953 6.93 15.17 31.82
N VAL A 954 7.24 14.92 33.10
CA VAL A 954 7.23 13.57 33.73
C VAL A 954 5.83 12.96 33.68
N CYS A 955 4.81 13.68 34.15
CA CYS A 955 3.45 13.16 34.24
C CYS A 955 2.89 12.82 32.84
N ILE A 956 3.26 13.61 31.84
CA ILE A 956 2.79 13.45 30.47
C ILE A 956 3.60 12.40 29.69
N THR A 957 4.92 12.31 29.87
CA THR A 957 5.70 11.19 29.29
C THR A 957 5.34 9.86 29.92
N TYR A 958 4.96 9.83 31.20
CA TYR A 958 4.40 8.65 31.86
C TYR A 958 3.05 8.27 31.26
N GLN A 959 2.15 9.23 31.04
CA GLN A 959 0.85 8.98 30.41
C GLN A 959 0.97 8.59 28.92
N MET A 960 1.96 9.13 28.20
CA MET A 960 2.31 8.69 26.85
C MET A 960 2.93 7.28 26.85
N ALA A 961 3.78 6.95 27.82
CA ALA A 961 4.32 5.60 27.98
C ALA A 961 3.21 4.59 28.33
N GLU A 962 2.23 4.96 29.15
CA GLU A 962 1.04 4.13 29.40
C GLU A 962 0.18 3.95 28.14
N ASN A 963 0.00 4.97 27.30
CA ASN A 963 -0.73 4.82 26.02
C ASN A 963 0.04 4.00 24.96
N ILE A 964 1.38 3.97 25.07
CA ILE A 964 2.28 3.18 24.19
C ILE A 964 2.35 1.72 24.65
N ILE A 965 2.29 1.46 25.96
CA ILE A 965 2.38 0.12 26.57
C ILE A 965 0.99 -0.52 26.72
N GLY A 966 -0.03 0.26 27.05
CA GLY A 966 -1.44 -0.08 27.03
C GLY A 966 -2.05 0.36 25.70
N GLY A 967 -1.83 -0.43 24.65
CA GLY A 967 -2.51 -0.22 23.37
C GLY A 967 -4.03 -0.18 23.58
N GLY A 968 -4.66 0.84 23.01
CA GLY A 968 -6.10 1.08 23.11
C GLY A 968 -6.93 -0.16 22.84
N GLY A 969 -7.55 -0.64 23.89
CA GLY A 969 -8.81 -1.35 23.86
C GLY A 969 -9.63 -0.77 25.00
N ASP A 970 -10.69 -0.04 24.67
CA ASP A 970 -11.85 -0.04 25.54
C ASP A 970 -12.28 -1.50 25.65
N PHE A 971 -11.88 -2.16 26.72
CA PHE A 971 -12.53 -3.39 27.17
C PHE A 971 -13.89 -2.94 27.70
N ASP A 972 -14.85 -2.89 26.79
CA ASP A 972 -16.26 -2.76 27.15
C ASP A 972 -16.65 -3.99 27.97
N ASP A 973 -17.18 -3.74 29.16
CA ASP A 973 -17.70 -4.73 30.11
C ASP A 973 -18.73 -5.63 29.41
N SER A 974 -18.28 -6.79 28.94
CA SER A 974 -19.18 -7.82 28.41
C SER A 974 -18.58 -9.22 28.56
N PHE A 975 -18.10 -9.54 29.77
CA PHE A 975 -18.02 -10.92 30.25
C PHE A 975 -19.22 -11.23 31.16
N ASN A 976 -20.39 -11.37 30.55
CA ASN A 976 -21.50 -12.10 31.14
C ASN A 976 -21.12 -13.59 31.09
N PHE A 977 -20.54 -14.11 32.17
CA PHE A 977 -20.50 -15.56 32.38
C PHE A 977 -21.93 -16.03 32.64
N GLY A 978 -22.48 -16.77 31.68
CA GLY A 978 -23.73 -17.50 31.84
C GLY A 978 -23.62 -18.41 33.06
N ALA A 979 -24.47 -18.14 34.05
CA ALA A 979 -24.75 -19.05 35.13
C ALA A 979 -25.48 -20.26 34.54
N THR A 980 -24.80 -21.41 34.51
CA THR A 980 -25.48 -22.71 34.44
C THR A 980 -25.65 -23.20 35.87
N ASP A 981 -26.89 -23.15 36.33
CA ASP A 981 -27.35 -23.85 37.53
C ASP A 981 -27.24 -25.36 37.32
N GLU A 982 -26.47 -26.04 38.17
CA GLU A 982 -26.90 -27.32 38.74
C GLU A 982 -26.09 -27.65 40.02
N PRO A 983 -26.71 -28.21 41.09
CA PRO A 983 -26.13 -28.22 42.44
C PRO A 983 -25.81 -29.62 42.95
N ILE A 984 -24.59 -29.90 43.45
CA ILE A 984 -24.34 -31.13 44.26
C ILE A 984 -23.32 -30.89 45.40
N HIS A 985 -23.85 -31.01 46.63
CA HIS A 985 -23.29 -31.44 47.92
C HIS A 985 -21.86 -31.06 48.42
N GLY A 986 -21.86 -30.13 49.38
CA GLY A 986 -21.37 -30.24 50.77
C GLY A 986 -20.23 -31.18 51.18
N ARG A 987 -19.19 -30.61 51.81
CA ARG A 987 -18.64 -31.06 53.11
C ARG A 987 -17.71 -30.01 53.74
N GLU A 988 -18.02 -29.66 54.99
CA GLU A 988 -17.18 -28.90 55.92
C GLU A 988 -15.97 -29.72 56.40
N LEU A 989 -14.88 -29.05 56.80
CA LEU A 989 -14.12 -29.31 58.04
C LEU A 989 -12.98 -28.29 58.28
N SER A 990 -13.19 -27.43 59.29
CA SER A 990 -12.29 -27.03 60.40
C SER A 990 -10.79 -26.64 60.20
N ARG A 991 -10.51 -25.31 60.37
CA ARG A 991 -9.64 -24.58 61.38
C ARG A 991 -8.40 -25.27 62.02
N PRO A 992 -7.48 -24.54 62.75
CA PRO A 992 -6.95 -23.15 62.65
C PRO A 992 -5.41 -23.00 62.97
N GLY A 993 -4.82 -21.80 62.82
CA GLY A 993 -3.60 -21.38 63.57
C GLY A 993 -2.61 -20.42 62.86
N PRO A 994 -1.87 -19.52 63.56
CA PRO A 994 -1.77 -18.10 63.16
C PRO A 994 -0.30 -17.56 63.05
N PRO A 995 0.03 -16.25 63.20
CA PRO A 995 0.67 -15.46 62.13
C PRO A 995 2.08 -14.93 62.50
N ARG A 996 2.86 -14.45 61.51
CA ARG A 996 3.98 -13.52 61.77
C ARG A 996 4.00 -12.34 60.80
N ALA A 997 4.09 -11.18 61.42
CA ALA A 997 4.06 -9.82 60.92
C ALA A 997 5.07 -9.52 59.82
N TYR A 998 4.72 -8.62 58.90
CA TYR A 998 5.57 -7.48 58.53
C TYR A 998 4.70 -6.28 58.08
N SER A 999 5.21 -5.11 58.42
CA SER A 999 4.60 -3.80 58.52
C SER A 999 4.07 -3.18 57.21
N ARG A 1000 2.82 -2.69 57.27
CA ARG A 1000 2.27 -1.69 56.34
C ARG A 1000 2.89 -0.31 56.61
N ILE A 1001 3.43 0.33 55.58
CA ILE A 1001 3.56 1.79 55.51
C ILE A 1001 2.47 2.29 54.56
N ARG A 1002 1.55 3.10 55.10
CA ARG A 1002 0.54 3.86 54.36
C ARG A 1002 1.23 4.97 53.56
N LEU A 1003 0.89 5.09 52.28
CA LEU A 1003 1.01 6.34 51.53
C LEU A 1003 -0.41 6.83 51.23
N ASN A 1004 -0.78 7.96 51.86
CA ASN A 1004 -2.01 8.69 51.60
C ASN A 1004 -2.04 9.15 50.14
N ARG A 1005 -3.04 8.67 49.37
CA ARG A 1005 -3.50 9.31 48.14
C ARG A 1005 -4.73 10.15 48.47
N SER A 1006 -4.59 11.45 48.38
CA SER A 1006 -5.72 12.39 48.33
C SER A 1006 -5.32 13.45 47.32
N PHE A 1007 -5.92 13.43 46.13
CA PHE A 1007 -6.27 14.61 45.32
C PHE A 1007 -7.07 14.11 44.11
N SER A 1008 -8.39 14.25 44.22
CA SER A 1008 -9.37 14.13 43.15
C SER A 1008 -9.65 15.54 42.63
N VAL A 1009 -9.52 15.79 41.33
CA VAL A 1009 -10.16 16.93 40.67
C VAL A 1009 -10.69 16.47 39.31
N TYR A 1010 -12.01 16.31 39.26
CA TYR A 1010 -12.83 16.23 38.05
C TYR A 1010 -12.77 17.55 37.29
N HIS A 1011 -12.61 17.51 35.96
CA HIS A 1011 -13.05 18.60 35.09
C HIS A 1011 -13.87 18.08 33.90
N ARG A 1012 -15.20 18.22 34.04
CA ARG A 1012 -16.11 18.38 32.91
C ARG A 1012 -15.82 19.72 32.25
N TYR A 1013 -15.80 19.77 30.91
CA TYR A 1013 -16.13 20.98 30.19
C TYR A 1013 -17.21 20.70 29.15
N ARG A 1014 -18.25 21.53 29.28
CA ARG A 1014 -19.46 21.64 28.49
C ARG A 1014 -19.20 22.72 27.44
N ILE A 1015 -19.65 22.46 26.21
CA ILE A 1015 -19.63 23.36 25.05
C ILE A 1015 -20.53 24.58 25.34
N PRO A 1016 -20.22 25.75 24.76
CA PRO A 1016 -21.21 26.45 23.94
C PRO A 1016 -20.83 26.48 22.45
#